data_AF-A0A2T2VF26-F1
#
_entry.id   AF-A0A2T2VF26-F1
#
_cell.length_a   1.000
_cell.length_b   1.000
_cell.length_c   1.000
_cell.angle_alpha   90.00
_cell.angle_beta   90.00
_cell.angle_gamma   90.00
#
_symmetry.space_group_name_H-M   'P 1'
#
loop_
_entity.id
_entity.type
_entity.pdbx_description
1 polymer ?
#
loop_
_entity_poly.entity_id
_entity_poly.type
_entity_poly.pdbx_seq_one_letter_code
_entity_poly.pdbx_strand_id
1 'polypeptide(L)'
;MTRPLVTLPGMRALFIGIGLFVLMMPTALGQEQGAIDVPDPVLNGIEFSVTVPGDSSLAAPGTLAVRVGGRTVPLEYNADAEEWISEEVTTASGGTVSVDVVSNGEVLRSTSTRSIPGWLSLLPPLLAIGMALVYRKVVPALFFGVWIGAVTAISFTPWALFKGLLDAFEVYVLDAMANPDHVAIILFSLMIGGMVGIISKNGGTLGIVERLTGFASDSRRGQMVTGVLGVSIFFDDYANTLIVGNTMRPVTDRLRVSREKLAYVVDSTAAPISTVALVTTWIGYQVGLLGTAIENIEGFSQGAYSVFLNSLPYNFYPFLALLFVFLVAYTGLDFGPMLEAEERARDTGKVLGDDANVDEAAEGEELEPPEGTPYRAVNAVIPIVVLVGGVLVGLYATGVQAVGADASLSDIIGEANSYTALMWGSLLGVVVAAALSLGQGILDLEQTVEAWYEGLKSMLFAMIILVLAWSLSNITEVLHTADYLVSVLGEWLPPGVVPAIIFVLAAATAFATGSSWGTMGILMPLVIPLVWAVLVQNGMDAPTHYHILYSSVSCVLAGSVWGDHCSPISDTTILSSMASGCDHIEHVRTQLPYALTVGTVAILFGTLPAGFGMHWSIGLIVGAILLGGLLWTIGTPVETASPSRETADATVEM
;
A
#
# COMPACT_ATOMS: atom_id res chain seq x y z
N MET A 1 12.08 61.75 -2.56
CA MET A 1 11.80 61.25 -1.20
C MET A 1 12.15 59.78 -1.14
N THR A 2 13.40 59.49 -0.82
CA THR A 2 13.96 58.15 -0.62
C THR A 2 13.80 57.79 0.86
N ARG A 3 13.08 56.71 1.18
CA ARG A 3 13.04 56.14 2.53
C ARG A 3 14.31 55.31 2.77
N PRO A 4 14.94 55.37 3.94
CA PRO A 4 16.14 54.59 4.22
C PRO A 4 15.77 53.14 4.57
N LEU A 5 16.56 52.19 4.06
CA LEU A 5 16.55 50.80 4.53
C LEU A 5 17.05 50.77 5.97
N VAL A 6 16.20 50.29 6.88
CA VAL A 6 16.58 49.91 8.23
C VAL A 6 17.44 48.66 8.15
N THR A 7 18.74 48.81 8.44
CA THR A 7 19.64 47.67 8.61
C THR A 7 19.44 47.12 10.03
N LEU A 8 18.81 45.95 10.13
CA LEU A 8 18.67 45.24 11.41
C LEU A 8 20.05 44.71 11.86
N PRO A 9 20.56 45.06 13.06
CA PRO A 9 21.91 44.69 13.52
C PRO A 9 22.11 43.20 13.86
N GLY A 10 21.14 42.33 13.57
CA GLY A 10 21.16 40.92 13.97
C GLY A 10 21.56 39.91 12.87
N MET A 11 21.43 40.27 11.60
CA MET A 11 21.64 39.31 10.50
C MET A 11 23.10 38.89 10.35
N ARG A 12 24.06 39.80 10.55
CA ARG A 12 25.49 39.45 10.49
C ARG A 12 25.92 38.54 11.65
N ALA A 13 25.33 38.68 12.84
CA ALA A 13 25.60 37.81 13.98
C ALA A 13 25.02 36.40 13.78
N LEU A 14 23.87 36.29 13.10
CA LEU A 14 23.25 35.00 12.75
C LEU A 14 24.09 34.22 11.72
N PHE A 15 24.58 34.89 10.67
CA PHE A 15 25.44 34.26 9.65
C PHE A 15 26.84 33.91 10.19
N ILE A 16 27.40 34.72 11.09
CA ILE A 16 28.68 34.42 11.76
C ILE A 16 28.49 33.27 12.77
N GLY A 17 27.34 33.19 13.45
CA GLY A 17 27.00 32.10 14.37
C GLY A 17 26.82 30.75 13.67
N ILE A 18 26.18 30.73 12.50
CA ILE A 18 26.04 29.52 11.67
C ILE A 18 27.39 29.13 11.06
N GLY A 19 28.21 30.10 10.61
CA GLY A 19 29.55 29.85 10.08
C GLY A 19 30.56 29.31 11.10
N LEU A 20 30.47 29.75 12.37
CA LEU A 20 31.32 29.24 13.46
C LEU A 20 30.88 27.85 13.95
N PHE A 21 29.60 27.50 13.82
CA PHE A 21 29.10 26.16 14.18
C PHE A 21 29.58 25.10 13.17
N VAL A 22 29.70 25.45 11.89
CA VAL A 22 30.26 24.58 10.84
C VAL A 22 31.77 24.37 11.01
N LEU A 23 32.49 25.29 11.67
CA LEU A 23 33.94 25.18 11.95
C LEU A 23 34.29 24.36 13.20
N MET A 24 33.30 23.92 13.99
CA MET A 24 33.49 23.13 15.21
C MET A 24 33.14 21.64 15.05
N MET A 25 32.89 21.19 13.82
CA MET A 25 32.67 19.77 13.52
C MET A 25 34.00 19.00 13.54
N PRO A 26 34.13 17.90 14.30
CA PRO A 26 35.20 16.95 14.06
C PRO A 26 34.95 16.29 12.69
N THR A 27 35.81 16.59 11.72
CA THR A 27 35.87 15.86 10.46
C THR A 27 36.44 14.47 10.74
N ALA A 28 35.57 13.49 10.97
CA ALA A 28 35.95 12.08 10.88
C ALA A 28 35.82 11.62 9.41
N LEU A 29 36.70 12.12 8.56
CA LEU A 29 36.97 11.52 7.25
C LEU A 29 38.25 10.72 7.39
N GLY A 30 38.09 9.47 7.79
CA GLY A 30 39.11 8.43 7.73
C GLY A 30 38.49 7.19 7.12
N GLN A 31 38.47 7.10 5.78
CA GLN A 31 38.40 5.80 5.13
C GLN A 31 39.75 5.10 5.40
N GLU A 32 39.79 4.21 6.39
CA GLU A 32 40.88 3.25 6.53
C GLU A 32 40.59 2.04 5.65
N GLN A 33 41.50 1.75 4.71
CA GLN A 33 41.55 0.48 4.00
C GLN A 33 41.84 -0.64 5.01
N GLY A 34 40.93 -1.62 5.13
CA GLY A 34 41.04 -2.74 6.07
C GLY A 34 40.12 -2.68 7.31
N ALA A 35 39.05 -1.88 7.27
CA ALA A 35 38.11 -1.72 8.38
C ALA A 35 37.41 -3.04 8.76
N ILE A 36 37.20 -3.24 10.07
CA ILE A 36 36.28 -4.25 10.60
C ILE A 36 34.87 -3.78 10.24
N ASP A 37 34.10 -4.64 9.59
CA ASP A 37 32.69 -4.37 9.30
C ASP A 37 31.83 -4.80 10.48
N VAL A 38 31.10 -3.83 11.03
CA VAL A 38 30.23 -3.98 12.19
C VAL A 38 29.02 -3.09 11.95
N PRO A 39 27.79 -3.60 12.17
CA PRO A 39 26.61 -2.76 12.11
C PRO A 39 26.70 -1.56 13.08
N ASP A 40 26.24 -0.38 12.67
CA ASP A 40 26.16 0.80 13.54
C ASP A 40 24.85 1.55 13.30
N PRO A 41 23.89 1.54 14.25
CA PRO A 41 24.01 1.01 15.63
C PRO A 41 23.72 -0.50 15.75
N VAL A 42 24.25 -1.14 16.80
CA VAL A 42 23.82 -2.48 17.27
C VAL A 42 22.79 -2.38 18.39
N LEU A 43 22.03 -3.45 18.62
CA LEU A 43 21.01 -3.51 19.67
C LEU A 43 21.51 -4.20 20.95
N ASN A 44 21.18 -3.61 22.09
CA ASN A 44 21.52 -4.16 23.41
C ASN A 44 20.90 -5.56 23.59
N GLY A 45 21.75 -6.56 23.85
CA GLY A 45 21.31 -7.93 24.14
C GLY A 45 20.77 -8.70 22.94
N ILE A 46 20.93 -8.17 21.72
CA ILE A 46 20.58 -8.84 20.46
C ILE A 46 21.88 -9.25 19.77
N GLU A 47 21.84 -10.41 19.12
CA GLU A 47 22.97 -10.97 18.38
C GLU A 47 23.18 -10.19 17.07
N PHE A 48 24.44 -9.97 16.70
CA PHE A 48 24.83 -9.38 15.43
C PHE A 48 26.11 -10.04 14.91
N SER A 49 26.36 -9.92 13.62
CA SER A 49 27.57 -10.43 12.97
C SER A 49 28.67 -9.38 12.91
N VAL A 50 29.93 -9.84 12.97
CA VAL A 50 31.11 -9.01 12.74
C VAL A 50 31.95 -9.66 11.65
N THR A 51 32.25 -8.89 10.62
CA THR A 51 33.02 -9.37 9.47
C THR A 51 34.34 -8.62 9.36
N VAL A 52 35.41 -9.34 9.03
CA VAL A 52 36.76 -8.79 8.91
C VAL A 52 37.38 -9.28 7.61
N PRO A 53 37.85 -8.40 6.71
CA PRO A 53 38.50 -8.79 5.47
C PRO A 53 39.66 -9.77 5.70
N GLY A 54 39.70 -10.87 4.95
CA GLY A 54 40.74 -11.91 5.03
C GLY A 54 42.07 -11.50 4.40
N ASP A 55 42.55 -10.28 4.70
CA ASP A 55 43.79 -9.78 4.14
C ASP A 55 45.05 -10.35 4.84
N SER A 56 46.19 -10.23 4.15
CA SER A 56 47.47 -10.76 4.60
C SER A 56 47.98 -10.22 5.96
N SER A 57 47.38 -9.15 6.51
CA SER A 57 47.77 -8.61 7.82
C SER A 57 47.18 -9.40 8.99
N LEU A 58 46.17 -10.25 8.74
CA LEU A 58 45.56 -11.14 9.73
C LEU A 58 46.07 -12.59 9.62
N ALA A 59 47.03 -12.86 8.73
CA ALA A 59 47.63 -14.19 8.47
C ALA A 59 48.56 -14.71 9.60
N ALA A 60 48.30 -14.32 10.86
CA ALA A 60 49.03 -14.82 12.01
C ALA A 60 48.56 -16.25 12.37
N PRO A 61 49.45 -17.16 12.82
CA PRO A 61 49.12 -18.57 13.07
C PRO A 61 48.36 -18.84 14.39
N GLY A 62 47.36 -18.01 14.73
CA GLY A 62 46.59 -18.09 15.97
C GLY A 62 45.08 -18.08 15.74
N THR A 63 44.30 -18.53 16.73
CA THR A 63 42.84 -18.41 16.72
C THR A 63 42.45 -16.94 16.82
N LEU A 64 41.90 -16.39 15.74
CA LEU A 64 41.33 -15.04 15.72
C LEU A 64 40.00 -15.05 16.47
N ALA A 65 39.72 -13.96 17.18
CA ALA A 65 38.47 -13.76 17.88
C ALA A 65 38.10 -12.28 17.91
N VAL A 66 36.82 -11.95 17.99
CA VAL A 66 36.33 -10.60 18.24
C VAL A 66 36.07 -10.43 19.73
N ARG A 67 36.55 -9.33 20.30
CA ARG A 67 36.24 -8.92 21.67
C ARG A 67 35.30 -7.72 21.64
N VAL A 68 34.10 -7.88 22.21
CA VAL A 68 33.06 -6.85 22.33
C VAL A 68 32.58 -6.79 23.77
N GLY A 69 32.63 -5.61 24.39
CA GLY A 69 32.09 -5.41 25.75
C GLY A 69 32.69 -6.35 26.82
N GLY A 70 33.91 -6.84 26.61
CA GLY A 70 34.60 -7.79 27.51
C GLY A 70 34.30 -9.28 27.28
N ARG A 71 33.39 -9.64 26.35
CA ARG A 71 33.21 -11.02 25.85
C ARG A 71 34.12 -11.24 24.65
N THR A 72 34.58 -12.46 24.42
CA THR A 72 35.42 -12.83 23.28
C THR A 72 34.78 -13.99 22.55
N VAL A 73 34.47 -13.80 21.27
CA VAL A 73 33.78 -14.75 20.39
C VAL A 73 34.74 -15.12 19.25
N PRO A 74 34.91 -16.42 18.90
CA PRO A 74 35.83 -16.83 17.84
C PRO A 74 35.42 -16.28 16.47
N LEU A 75 36.40 -16.02 15.61
CA LEU A 75 36.22 -15.72 14.19
C LEU A 75 36.40 -17.00 13.38
N GLU A 76 35.46 -17.29 12.48
CA GLU A 76 35.53 -18.37 11.53
C GLU A 76 35.87 -17.82 10.14
N TYR A 77 36.75 -18.51 9.40
CA TYR A 77 37.15 -18.06 8.08
C TYR A 77 36.18 -18.58 7.01
N ASN A 78 35.49 -17.68 6.34
CA ASN A 78 34.67 -17.97 5.18
C ASN A 78 35.55 -17.90 3.91
N ALA A 79 35.88 -19.07 3.37
CA ALA A 79 36.74 -19.19 2.20
C ALA A 79 36.09 -18.71 0.89
N ASP A 80 34.76 -18.66 0.82
CA ASP A 80 34.02 -18.23 -0.37
C ASP A 80 33.96 -16.70 -0.49
N ALA A 81 33.86 -16.01 0.66
CA ALA A 81 33.86 -14.54 0.74
C ALA A 81 35.26 -13.94 0.96
N GLU A 82 36.29 -14.75 1.18
CA GLU A 82 37.64 -14.34 1.59
C GLU A 82 37.64 -13.46 2.87
N GLU A 83 36.77 -13.77 3.84
CA GLU A 83 36.51 -12.95 5.03
C GLU A 83 36.46 -13.80 6.31
N TRP A 84 36.72 -13.17 7.46
CA TRP A 84 36.52 -13.76 8.79
C TRP A 84 35.19 -13.26 9.36
N ILE A 85 34.32 -14.17 9.79
CA ILE A 85 32.98 -13.86 10.29
C ILE A 85 32.83 -14.41 11.70
N SER A 86 32.21 -13.63 12.58
CA SER A 86 31.78 -14.07 13.90
C SER A 86 30.28 -13.82 14.00
N GLU A 87 29.51 -14.88 14.15
CA GLU A 87 28.07 -14.84 14.42
C GLU A 87 27.86 -14.86 15.95
N GLU A 88 26.66 -14.47 16.43
CA GLU A 88 26.29 -14.45 17.86
C GLU A 88 27.04 -13.43 18.74
N VAL A 89 27.56 -12.34 18.15
CA VAL A 89 28.19 -11.28 18.95
C VAL A 89 27.11 -10.49 19.69
N THR A 90 27.29 -10.28 20.99
CA THR A 90 26.32 -9.53 21.83
C THR A 90 27.00 -8.48 22.68
N THR A 91 26.30 -7.37 22.91
CA THR A 91 26.71 -6.32 23.86
C THR A 91 25.61 -6.09 24.90
N ALA A 92 26.01 -6.04 26.17
CA ALA A 92 25.11 -5.77 27.29
C ALA A 92 25.14 -4.29 27.73
N SER A 93 26.07 -3.49 27.21
CA SER A 93 26.29 -2.10 27.62
C SER A 93 25.81 -1.14 26.55
N GLY A 94 24.94 -0.20 26.92
CA GLY A 94 24.53 0.90 26.03
C GLY A 94 25.63 1.95 25.88
N GLY A 95 25.65 2.62 24.72
CA GLY A 95 26.64 3.64 24.36
C GLY A 95 27.68 3.13 23.36
N THR A 96 28.82 3.81 23.24
CA THR A 96 29.88 3.40 22.32
C THR A 96 30.60 2.16 22.86
N VAL A 97 30.65 1.11 22.05
CA VAL A 97 31.29 -0.18 22.37
C VAL A 97 32.46 -0.39 21.41
N SER A 98 33.63 -0.74 21.95
CA SER A 98 34.78 -1.13 21.12
C SER A 98 34.62 -2.58 20.65
N VAL A 99 34.92 -2.79 19.38
CA VAL A 99 34.97 -4.09 18.72
C VAL A 99 36.41 -4.33 18.31
N ASP A 100 37.09 -5.18 19.07
CA ASP A 100 38.51 -5.44 18.94
C ASP A 100 38.74 -6.83 18.32
N VAL A 101 39.40 -6.90 17.17
CA VAL A 101 39.90 -8.17 16.63
C VAL A 101 41.15 -8.54 17.40
N VAL A 102 41.15 -9.69 18.06
CA VAL A 102 42.23 -10.15 18.93
C VAL A 102 42.81 -11.48 18.46
N SER A 103 44.12 -11.64 18.60
CA SER A 103 44.83 -12.92 18.44
C SER A 103 45.75 -13.13 19.63
N ASN A 104 45.64 -14.29 20.31
CA ASN A 104 46.42 -14.61 21.51
C ASN A 104 46.39 -13.53 22.62
N GLY A 105 45.33 -12.73 22.68
CA GLY A 105 45.14 -11.66 23.66
C GLY A 105 45.62 -10.27 23.23
N GLU A 106 46.35 -10.14 22.12
CA GLU A 106 46.74 -8.86 21.53
C GLU A 106 45.66 -8.35 20.56
N VAL A 107 45.39 -7.04 20.60
CA VAL A 107 44.44 -6.37 19.70
C VAL A 107 45.15 -6.08 18.37
N LEU A 108 44.64 -6.66 17.30
CA LEU A 108 45.15 -6.49 15.94
C LEU A 108 44.47 -5.32 15.22
N ARG A 109 43.16 -5.18 15.40
CA ARG A 109 42.33 -4.10 14.85
C ARG A 109 41.26 -3.72 15.87
N SER A 110 40.80 -2.48 15.83
CA SER A 110 39.74 -1.98 16.69
C SER A 110 38.83 -1.06 15.89
N THR A 111 37.52 -1.24 16.05
CA THR A 111 36.50 -0.29 15.59
C THR A 111 35.54 0.00 16.74
N SER A 112 34.62 0.93 16.55
CA SER A 112 33.59 1.21 17.54
C SER A 112 32.21 1.24 16.91
N THR A 113 31.24 0.61 17.56
CA THR A 113 29.81 0.67 17.20
C THR A 113 29.03 1.29 18.37
N ARG A 114 27.82 1.79 18.11
CA ARG A 114 26.92 2.29 19.15
C ARG A 114 25.87 1.23 19.48
N SER A 115 25.77 0.93 20.77
CA SER A 115 24.79 0.00 21.32
C SER A 115 23.59 0.76 21.86
N ILE A 116 22.42 0.57 21.25
CA ILE A 116 21.16 1.23 21.64
C ILE A 116 20.17 0.23 22.27
N PRO A 117 19.33 0.66 23.23
CA PRO A 117 18.21 -0.15 23.69
C PRO A 117 17.30 -0.61 22.55
N GLY A 118 17.01 -1.91 22.47
CA GLY A 118 16.21 -2.48 21.40
C GLY A 118 14.84 -1.82 21.18
N TRP A 119 14.13 -1.42 22.25
CA TRP A 119 12.83 -0.75 22.10
C TRP A 119 12.88 0.58 21.33
N LEU A 120 14.05 1.22 21.20
CA LEU A 120 14.22 2.43 20.41
C LEU A 120 14.16 2.16 18.90
N SER A 121 14.45 0.94 18.43
CA SER A 121 14.28 0.58 17.02
C SER A 121 12.82 0.59 16.58
N LEU A 122 11.88 0.38 17.52
CA LEU A 122 10.44 0.50 17.27
C LEU A 122 9.94 1.95 17.25
N LEU A 123 10.76 2.92 17.69
CA LEU A 123 10.32 4.30 17.82
C LEU A 123 9.87 4.90 16.47
N PRO A 124 10.62 4.75 15.36
CA PRO A 124 10.23 5.32 14.06
C PRO A 124 8.88 4.82 13.55
N PRO A 125 8.61 3.50 13.46
CA PRO A 125 7.32 3.02 12.99
C PRO A 125 6.16 3.32 13.94
N LEU A 126 6.37 3.22 15.26
CA LEU A 126 5.33 3.54 16.23
C LEU A 126 4.98 5.03 16.22
N LEU A 127 5.95 5.91 15.97
CA LEU A 127 5.70 7.33 15.78
C LEU A 127 5.04 7.61 14.44
N ALA A 128 5.42 6.92 13.36
CA ALA A 128 4.70 7.03 12.09
C ALA A 128 3.22 6.67 12.27
N ILE A 129 2.93 5.53 12.90
CA ILE A 129 1.54 5.13 13.23
C ILE A 129 0.90 6.17 14.15
N GLY A 130 1.52 6.53 15.27
CA GLY A 130 0.95 7.46 16.25
C GLY A 130 0.65 8.85 15.66
N MET A 131 1.57 9.40 14.87
CA MET A 131 1.38 10.67 14.17
C MET A 131 0.28 10.57 13.11
N ALA A 132 0.22 9.44 12.39
CA ALA A 132 -0.82 9.18 11.43
C ALA A 132 -2.21 9.15 12.10
N LEU A 133 -2.32 8.52 13.28
CA LEU A 133 -3.54 8.49 14.09
C LEU A 133 -3.94 9.87 14.65
N VAL A 134 -2.96 10.68 15.10
CA VAL A 134 -3.21 11.97 15.76
C VAL A 134 -3.49 13.09 14.74
N TYR A 135 -2.63 13.24 13.73
CA TYR A 135 -2.70 14.32 12.78
C TYR A 135 -3.56 14.01 11.56
N ARG A 136 -3.93 12.73 11.35
CA ARG A 136 -4.75 12.27 10.22
C ARG A 136 -4.12 12.65 8.87
N LYS A 137 -2.78 12.60 8.80
CA LYS A 137 -1.99 12.95 7.60
C LYS A 137 -0.82 11.98 7.46
N VAL A 138 -0.85 11.16 6.42
CA VAL A 138 0.11 10.07 6.18
C VAL A 138 1.50 10.60 5.84
N VAL A 139 1.61 11.47 4.82
CA VAL A 139 2.91 11.95 4.32
C VAL A 139 3.76 12.60 5.43
N PRO A 140 3.24 13.54 6.24
CA PRO A 140 3.98 14.07 7.38
C PRO A 140 4.32 13.01 8.43
N ALA A 141 3.44 12.03 8.66
CA ALA A 141 3.67 10.98 9.65
C ALA A 141 4.79 10.03 9.24
N LEU A 142 4.82 9.59 7.97
CA LEU A 142 5.91 8.78 7.41
C LEU A 142 7.24 9.55 7.47
N PHE A 143 7.27 10.79 6.97
CA PHE A 143 8.49 11.61 7.01
C PHE A 143 8.98 11.84 8.44
N PHE A 144 8.07 12.05 9.40
CA PHE A 144 8.43 12.16 10.81
C PHE A 144 9.00 10.85 11.37
N GLY A 145 8.44 9.70 10.99
CA GLY A 145 9.01 8.39 11.29
C GLY A 145 10.45 8.27 10.80
N VAL A 146 10.69 8.53 9.50
CA VAL A 146 12.04 8.49 8.90
C VAL A 146 13.00 9.44 9.63
N TRP A 147 12.56 10.67 9.91
CA TRP A 147 13.36 11.65 10.62
C TRP A 147 13.77 11.17 12.01
N ILE A 148 12.83 10.70 12.83
CA ILE A 148 13.15 10.22 14.19
C ILE A 148 14.01 8.95 14.13
N GLY A 149 13.81 8.11 13.12
CA GLY A 149 14.70 6.96 12.88
C GLY A 149 16.12 7.41 12.56
N ALA A 150 16.31 8.35 11.64
CA ALA A 150 17.62 8.92 11.32
C ALA A 150 18.29 9.53 12.57
N VAL A 151 17.52 10.21 13.43
CA VAL A 151 18.03 10.71 14.72
C VAL A 151 18.46 9.57 15.64
N THR A 152 17.66 8.51 15.73
CA THR A 152 17.96 7.31 16.55
C THR A 152 19.22 6.61 16.04
N ALA A 153 19.40 6.55 14.72
CA ALA A 153 20.57 6.01 14.06
C ALA A 153 21.82 6.87 14.26
N ILE A 154 21.76 8.11 14.76
CA ILE A 154 22.93 8.97 15.03
C ILE A 154 23.17 9.16 16.54
N SER A 155 22.20 9.73 17.26
CA SER A 155 22.17 9.94 18.71
C SER A 155 21.03 10.90 19.06
N PHE A 156 20.61 10.96 20.33
CA PHE A 156 19.65 11.97 20.79
C PHE A 156 20.33 13.29 21.20
N THR A 157 21.05 13.92 20.27
CA THR A 157 21.67 15.25 20.48
C THR A 157 20.95 16.33 19.66
N PRO A 158 21.00 17.62 20.06
CA PRO A 158 20.42 18.71 19.26
C PRO A 158 20.99 18.80 17.84
N TRP A 159 22.28 18.45 17.68
CA TRP A 159 22.88 18.36 16.35
C TRP A 159 22.32 17.19 15.56
N ALA A 160 22.21 16.00 16.16
CA ALA A 160 21.63 14.85 15.51
C ALA A 160 20.16 15.06 15.11
N LEU A 161 19.39 15.86 15.86
CA LEU A 161 18.04 16.26 15.46
C LEU A 161 18.05 17.00 14.12
N PHE A 162 19.00 17.93 13.92
CA PHE A 162 19.15 18.66 12.66
C PHE A 162 19.79 17.81 11.56
N LYS A 163 20.87 17.10 11.86
CA LYS A 163 21.56 16.23 10.89
C LYS A 163 20.64 15.09 10.43
N GLY A 164 19.89 14.48 11.34
CA GLY A 164 18.88 13.45 11.03
C GLY A 164 17.76 13.97 10.13
N LEU A 165 17.39 15.26 10.23
CA LEU A 165 16.43 15.88 9.30
C LEU A 165 17.02 15.95 7.88
N LEU A 166 18.30 16.31 7.78
CA LEU A 166 19.01 16.35 6.50
C LEU A 166 19.19 14.93 5.95
N ASP A 167 19.58 13.96 6.78
CA ASP A 167 19.76 12.56 6.40
C ASP A 167 18.47 11.88 5.98
N ALA A 168 17.35 12.22 6.61
CA ALA A 168 16.03 11.75 6.17
C ALA A 168 15.81 12.04 4.67
N PHE A 169 16.30 13.17 4.15
CA PHE A 169 16.17 13.53 2.75
C PHE A 169 17.38 13.11 1.89
N GLU A 170 18.60 13.40 2.35
CA GLU A 170 19.85 13.20 1.61
C GLU A 170 20.27 11.73 1.52
N VAL A 171 20.00 10.94 2.56
CA VAL A 171 20.39 9.53 2.64
C VAL A 171 19.17 8.67 2.34
N TYR A 172 18.19 8.64 3.26
CA TYR A 172 17.12 7.63 3.18
C TYR A 172 16.16 7.82 2.00
N VAL A 173 15.70 9.05 1.74
CA VAL A 173 14.85 9.33 0.56
C VAL A 173 15.65 9.20 -0.74
N LEU A 174 16.91 9.63 -0.75
CA LEU A 174 17.75 9.50 -1.95
C LEU A 174 18.03 8.03 -2.28
N ASP A 175 18.41 7.21 -1.30
CA ASP A 175 18.67 5.79 -1.46
C ASP A 175 17.41 5.05 -1.93
N ALA A 176 16.27 5.38 -1.34
CA ALA A 176 14.97 4.87 -1.80
C ALA A 176 14.70 5.21 -3.27
N MET A 177 15.09 6.39 -3.75
CA MET A 177 14.94 6.79 -5.15
C MET A 177 16.07 6.29 -6.08
N ALA A 178 17.23 5.94 -5.53
CA ALA A 178 18.38 5.46 -6.30
C ALA A 178 18.27 3.97 -6.64
N ASN A 179 17.46 3.22 -5.89
CA ASN A 179 17.20 1.80 -6.16
C ASN A 179 16.50 1.62 -7.53
N PRO A 180 17.10 0.86 -8.48
CA PRO A 180 16.53 0.66 -9.81
C PRO A 180 15.14 0.01 -9.82
N ASP A 181 14.87 -0.91 -8.90
CA ASP A 181 13.58 -1.60 -8.80
C ASP A 181 12.50 -0.64 -8.30
N HIS A 182 12.83 0.20 -7.31
CA HIS A 182 11.96 1.28 -6.86
C HIS A 182 11.62 2.26 -7.99
N VAL A 183 12.60 2.64 -8.81
CA VAL A 183 12.38 3.51 -9.98
C VAL A 183 11.51 2.80 -11.03
N ALA A 184 11.74 1.51 -11.29
CA ALA A 184 10.90 0.73 -12.19
C ALA A 184 9.43 0.74 -11.74
N ILE A 185 9.18 0.59 -10.44
CA ILE A 185 7.84 0.66 -9.83
C ILE A 185 7.16 1.99 -10.08
N ILE A 186 7.87 3.10 -9.85
CA ILE A 186 7.35 4.44 -10.10
C ILE A 186 7.00 4.58 -11.60
N LEU A 187 7.90 4.16 -12.49
CA LEU A 187 7.71 4.30 -13.93
C LEU A 187 6.46 3.59 -14.43
N PHE A 188 6.30 2.29 -14.16
CA PHE A 188 5.13 1.58 -14.68
C PHE A 188 3.83 2.00 -13.99
N SER A 189 3.87 2.39 -12.70
CA SER A 189 2.68 2.90 -11.99
C SER A 189 2.19 4.21 -12.61
N LEU A 190 3.11 5.14 -12.91
CA LEU A 190 2.80 6.38 -13.62
C LEU A 190 2.32 6.12 -15.05
N MET A 191 2.87 5.12 -15.75
CA MET A 191 2.37 4.72 -17.08
C MET A 191 0.93 4.20 -17.01
N ILE A 192 0.60 3.36 -16.02
CA ILE A 192 -0.77 2.87 -15.84
C ILE A 192 -1.72 4.05 -15.55
N GLY A 193 -1.36 4.95 -14.62
CA GLY A 193 -2.15 6.16 -14.36
C GLY A 193 -2.34 7.04 -15.60
N GLY A 194 -1.27 7.24 -16.38
CA GLY A 194 -1.35 7.97 -17.65
C GLY A 194 -2.22 7.29 -18.70
N MET A 195 -2.19 5.96 -18.80
CA MET A 195 -3.09 5.19 -19.66
C MET A 195 -4.55 5.43 -19.26
N VAL A 196 -4.85 5.37 -17.96
CA VAL A 196 -6.19 5.64 -17.42
C VAL A 196 -6.64 7.05 -17.75
N GLY A 197 -5.77 8.05 -17.62
CA GLY A 197 -6.06 9.43 -18.03
C GLY A 197 -6.46 9.55 -19.50
N ILE A 198 -5.76 8.87 -20.41
CA ILE A 198 -6.12 8.83 -21.84
C ILE A 198 -7.46 8.14 -22.07
N ILE A 199 -7.71 6.99 -21.42
CA ILE A 199 -8.95 6.22 -21.56
C ILE A 199 -10.17 7.01 -21.06
N SER A 200 -10.02 7.75 -19.96
CA SER A 200 -11.07 8.62 -19.43
C SER A 200 -11.38 9.75 -20.40
N LYS A 201 -10.34 10.48 -20.87
CA LYS A 201 -10.53 11.64 -21.77
C LYS A 201 -10.96 11.26 -23.20
N ASN A 202 -10.69 10.04 -23.66
CA ASN A 202 -11.13 9.58 -24.99
C ASN A 202 -12.54 8.96 -25.02
N GLY A 203 -13.28 9.04 -23.91
CA GLY A 203 -14.65 8.51 -23.78
C GLY A 203 -14.73 6.98 -23.70
N GLY A 204 -13.60 6.29 -23.49
CA GLY A 204 -13.55 4.85 -23.38
C GLY A 204 -14.33 4.33 -22.19
N THR A 205 -14.16 4.94 -21.01
CA THR A 205 -14.86 4.54 -19.79
C THR A 205 -16.37 4.81 -19.91
N LEU A 206 -16.78 5.97 -20.44
CA LEU A 206 -18.20 6.26 -20.69
C LEU A 206 -18.83 5.28 -21.70
N GLY A 207 -18.07 4.79 -22.68
CA GLY A 207 -18.54 3.77 -23.60
C GLY A 207 -18.81 2.40 -22.96
N ILE A 208 -18.16 2.10 -21.83
CA ILE A 208 -18.51 0.94 -20.98
C ILE A 208 -19.84 1.22 -20.27
N VAL A 209 -19.99 2.43 -19.74
CA VAL A 209 -21.21 2.84 -19.03
C VAL A 209 -22.44 2.79 -19.94
N GLU A 210 -22.39 3.39 -21.13
CA GLU A 210 -23.48 3.42 -22.12
C GLU A 210 -23.99 2.01 -22.48
N ARG A 211 -23.10 1.01 -22.55
CA ARG A 211 -23.48 -0.37 -22.84
C ARG A 211 -24.23 -1.05 -21.71
N LEU A 212 -24.01 -0.62 -20.47
CA LEU A 212 -24.53 -1.28 -19.27
C LEU A 212 -25.76 -0.56 -18.70
N THR A 213 -25.86 0.76 -18.85
CA THR A 213 -27.00 1.55 -18.36
C THR A 213 -28.34 1.12 -18.95
N GLY A 214 -28.38 0.64 -20.20
CA GLY A 214 -29.60 0.12 -20.84
C GLY A 214 -30.25 -1.08 -20.12
N PHE A 215 -29.53 -1.76 -19.22
CA PHE A 215 -30.07 -2.86 -18.43
C PHE A 215 -30.71 -2.43 -17.10
N ALA A 216 -30.57 -1.15 -16.71
CA ALA A 216 -31.08 -0.59 -15.46
C ALA A 216 -32.58 -0.26 -15.55
N SER A 217 -33.44 -1.28 -15.66
CA SER A 217 -34.88 -1.09 -15.87
C SER A 217 -35.71 -0.85 -14.60
N ASP A 218 -35.19 -1.25 -13.45
CA ASP A 218 -35.80 -1.10 -12.14
C ASP A 218 -34.71 -0.86 -11.09
N SER A 219 -35.09 -0.39 -9.91
CA SER A 219 -34.18 -0.10 -8.79
C SER A 219 -33.18 -1.21 -8.47
N ARG A 220 -33.62 -2.47 -8.44
CA ARG A 220 -32.75 -3.63 -8.20
C ARG A 220 -31.74 -3.79 -9.32
N ARG A 221 -32.18 -3.78 -10.58
CA ARG A 221 -31.29 -3.87 -11.75
C ARG A 221 -30.37 -2.65 -11.86
N GLY A 222 -30.84 -1.47 -11.47
CA GLY A 222 -30.03 -0.25 -11.40
C GLY A 222 -28.84 -0.43 -10.45
N GLN A 223 -29.09 -0.89 -9.22
CA GLN A 223 -28.02 -1.17 -8.25
C GLN A 223 -27.07 -2.27 -8.74
N MET A 224 -27.60 -3.35 -9.35
CA MET A 224 -26.77 -4.40 -9.94
C MET A 224 -25.88 -3.88 -11.08
N VAL A 225 -26.42 -3.03 -11.95
CA VAL A 225 -25.66 -2.39 -13.04
C VAL A 225 -24.58 -1.47 -12.47
N THR A 226 -24.89 -0.67 -11.45
CA THR A 226 -23.89 0.15 -10.74
C THR A 226 -22.76 -0.72 -10.20
N GLY A 227 -23.06 -1.82 -9.52
CA GLY A 227 -22.04 -2.72 -8.97
C GLY A 227 -21.20 -3.41 -10.06
N VAL A 228 -21.83 -3.83 -11.17
CA VAL A 228 -21.11 -4.41 -12.32
C VAL A 228 -20.21 -3.35 -12.98
N LEU A 229 -20.66 -2.10 -13.06
CA LEU A 229 -19.85 -0.99 -13.57
C LEU A 229 -18.63 -0.75 -12.70
N GLY A 230 -18.81 -0.70 -11.37
CA GLY A 230 -17.70 -0.59 -10.44
C GLY A 230 -16.70 -1.72 -10.59
N VAL A 231 -17.14 -2.98 -10.64
CA VAL A 231 -16.22 -4.12 -10.88
C VAL A 231 -15.58 -4.06 -12.28
N SER A 232 -16.25 -3.48 -13.28
CA SER A 232 -15.70 -3.38 -14.64
C SER A 232 -14.60 -2.32 -14.76
N ILE A 233 -14.69 -1.24 -13.97
CA ILE A 233 -13.69 -0.18 -13.87
C ILE A 233 -12.71 -0.55 -12.73
N PHE A 234 -12.18 -1.78 -12.75
CA PHE A 234 -11.30 -2.30 -11.71
C PHE A 234 -9.88 -1.73 -11.74
N PHE A 235 -9.52 -1.09 -12.85
CA PHE A 235 -8.15 -0.67 -13.09
C PHE A 235 -7.74 0.55 -12.27
N ASP A 236 -8.69 1.37 -11.79
CA ASP A 236 -8.42 2.55 -10.96
C ASP A 236 -9.62 2.91 -10.06
N ASP A 237 -9.39 3.10 -8.77
CA ASP A 237 -10.43 3.37 -7.77
C ASP A 237 -10.98 4.80 -7.83
N TYR A 238 -10.18 5.81 -8.16
CA TYR A 238 -10.67 7.18 -8.30
C TYR A 238 -11.51 7.35 -9.57
N ALA A 239 -11.06 6.82 -10.71
CA ALA A 239 -11.84 6.79 -11.93
C ALA A 239 -13.14 6.00 -11.73
N ASN A 240 -13.09 4.89 -11.00
CA ASN A 240 -14.27 4.10 -10.65
C ASN A 240 -15.28 4.92 -9.84
N THR A 241 -14.85 5.50 -8.71
CA THR A 241 -15.74 6.27 -7.83
C THR A 241 -16.40 7.45 -8.55
N LEU A 242 -15.61 8.24 -9.28
CA LEU A 242 -16.10 9.41 -10.00
C LEU A 242 -17.03 9.04 -11.16
N ILE A 243 -16.59 8.15 -12.04
CA ILE A 243 -17.32 7.86 -13.29
C ILE A 243 -18.60 7.07 -13.00
N VAL A 244 -18.53 6.05 -12.15
CA VAL A 244 -19.72 5.25 -11.79
C VAL A 244 -20.68 6.11 -11.00
N GLY A 245 -20.19 6.85 -10.00
CA GLY A 245 -21.02 7.76 -9.19
C GLY A 245 -21.76 8.77 -10.05
N ASN A 246 -21.04 9.59 -10.83
CA ASN A 246 -21.64 10.67 -11.62
C ASN A 246 -22.60 10.13 -12.68
N THR A 247 -22.23 9.05 -13.36
CA THR A 247 -23.06 8.53 -14.45
C THR A 247 -24.29 7.77 -13.95
N MET A 248 -24.17 7.03 -12.84
CA MET A 248 -25.30 6.29 -12.30
C MET A 248 -26.22 7.15 -11.44
N ARG A 249 -25.79 8.31 -10.96
CA ARG A 249 -26.63 9.26 -10.19
C ARG A 249 -27.97 9.57 -10.87
N PRO A 250 -28.04 10.10 -12.12
CA PRO A 250 -29.33 10.38 -12.77
C PRO A 250 -30.15 9.11 -13.05
N VAL A 251 -29.50 7.97 -13.29
CA VAL A 251 -30.19 6.69 -13.54
C VAL A 251 -30.85 6.19 -12.26
N THR A 252 -30.10 6.16 -11.16
CA THR A 252 -30.55 5.68 -9.86
C THR A 252 -31.56 6.61 -9.20
N ASP A 253 -31.43 7.93 -9.40
CA ASP A 253 -32.43 8.92 -8.98
C ASP A 253 -33.80 8.64 -9.62
N ARG A 254 -33.84 8.38 -10.93
CA ARG A 254 -35.08 8.00 -11.66
C ARG A 254 -35.67 6.68 -11.17
N LEU A 255 -34.81 5.76 -10.77
CA LEU A 255 -35.18 4.48 -10.19
C LEU A 255 -35.47 4.56 -8.68
N ARG A 256 -35.48 5.77 -8.09
CA ARG A 256 -35.75 6.05 -6.67
C ARG A 256 -34.82 5.33 -5.68
N VAL A 257 -33.60 5.02 -6.09
CA VAL A 257 -32.56 4.49 -5.19
C VAL A 257 -32.01 5.67 -4.40
N SER A 258 -31.79 5.50 -3.10
CA SER A 258 -31.23 6.55 -2.25
C SER A 258 -29.79 6.88 -2.68
N ARG A 259 -29.35 8.12 -2.51
CA ARG A 259 -27.97 8.51 -2.88
C ARG A 259 -26.93 7.91 -1.94
N GLU A 260 -27.31 7.64 -0.68
CA GLU A 260 -26.51 6.87 0.27
C GLU A 260 -26.27 5.44 -0.26
N LYS A 261 -27.31 4.82 -0.83
CA LYS A 261 -27.20 3.48 -1.40
C LYS A 261 -26.31 3.44 -2.64
N LEU A 262 -26.44 4.44 -3.51
CA LEU A 262 -25.54 4.60 -4.66
C LEU A 262 -24.09 4.74 -4.19
N ALA A 263 -23.83 5.64 -3.23
CA ALA A 263 -22.50 5.86 -2.67
C ALA A 263 -21.92 4.58 -2.07
N TYR A 264 -22.70 3.80 -1.31
CA TYR A 264 -22.29 2.50 -0.80
C TYR A 264 -21.87 1.51 -1.90
N VAL A 265 -22.67 1.38 -2.97
CA VAL A 265 -22.35 0.45 -4.07
C VAL A 265 -21.07 0.88 -4.80
N VAL A 266 -20.91 2.18 -5.05
CA VAL A 266 -19.73 2.76 -5.71
C VAL A 266 -18.48 2.55 -4.85
N ASP A 267 -18.52 2.97 -3.59
CA ASP A 267 -17.40 2.87 -2.65
C ASP A 267 -16.98 1.40 -2.46
N SER A 268 -17.95 0.53 -2.19
CA SER A 268 -17.70 -0.89 -1.94
C SER A 268 -17.33 -1.71 -3.18
N THR A 269 -17.29 -1.10 -4.36
CA THR A 269 -16.77 -1.73 -5.58
C THR A 269 -15.50 -1.07 -6.12
N ALA A 270 -15.06 0.05 -5.55
CA ALA A 270 -13.83 0.74 -5.96
C ALA A 270 -12.58 0.16 -5.28
N ALA A 271 -12.32 0.47 -4.01
CA ALA A 271 -11.12 -0.01 -3.33
C ALA A 271 -11.03 -1.56 -3.20
N PRO A 272 -12.14 -2.30 -2.95
CA PRO A 272 -12.11 -3.75 -2.86
C PRO A 272 -11.66 -4.46 -4.14
N ILE A 273 -12.16 -4.03 -5.32
CA ILE A 273 -11.74 -4.66 -6.58
C ILE A 273 -10.29 -4.32 -6.91
N SER A 274 -9.86 -3.09 -6.63
CA SER A 274 -8.49 -2.62 -6.86
C SER A 274 -7.45 -3.44 -6.08
N THR A 275 -7.86 -4.03 -4.96
CA THR A 275 -7.03 -4.88 -4.11
C THR A 275 -6.92 -6.33 -4.58
N VAL A 276 -7.94 -6.86 -5.26
CA VAL A 276 -7.98 -8.28 -5.68
C VAL A 276 -7.69 -8.51 -7.16
N ALA A 277 -7.86 -7.50 -8.00
CA ALA A 277 -7.59 -7.60 -9.42
C ALA A 277 -6.08 -7.68 -9.71
N LEU A 278 -5.72 -8.49 -10.70
CA LEU A 278 -4.31 -8.81 -11.01
C LEU A 278 -3.51 -7.61 -11.54
N VAL A 279 -4.19 -6.68 -12.20
CA VAL A 279 -3.56 -5.50 -12.81
C VAL A 279 -4.45 -4.29 -12.58
N THR A 280 -4.00 -3.40 -11.71
CA THR A 280 -4.70 -2.17 -11.30
C THR A 280 -3.65 -1.07 -11.12
N THR A 281 -4.06 0.16 -10.82
CA THR A 281 -3.13 1.22 -10.38
C THR A 281 -2.44 0.89 -9.05
N TRP A 282 -2.96 -0.05 -8.25
CA TRP A 282 -2.42 -0.45 -6.95
C TRP A 282 -1.29 -1.47 -7.05
N ILE A 283 -1.25 -2.28 -8.12
CA ILE A 283 -0.32 -3.42 -8.23
C ILE A 283 1.13 -3.00 -8.04
N GLY A 284 1.53 -1.87 -8.63
CA GLY A 284 2.91 -1.41 -8.55
C GLY A 284 3.32 -1.02 -7.14
N TYR A 285 2.42 -0.34 -6.46
CA TYR A 285 2.63 0.07 -5.09
C TYR A 285 2.66 -1.12 -4.13
N GLN A 286 1.71 -2.06 -4.24
CA GLN A 286 1.65 -3.25 -3.39
C GLN A 286 2.88 -4.13 -3.60
N VAL A 287 3.22 -4.46 -4.84
CA VAL A 287 4.42 -5.26 -5.16
C VAL A 287 5.70 -4.53 -4.78
N GLY A 288 5.71 -3.19 -4.89
CA GLY A 288 6.84 -2.38 -4.50
C GLY A 288 7.11 -2.37 -3.00
N LEU A 289 6.07 -2.28 -2.18
CA LEU A 289 6.21 -2.42 -0.72
C LEU A 289 6.62 -3.84 -0.33
N LEU A 290 6.09 -4.86 -1.02
CA LEU A 290 6.45 -6.25 -0.78
C LEU A 290 7.92 -6.52 -1.12
N GLY A 291 8.42 -5.99 -2.24
CA GLY A 291 9.82 -6.16 -2.68
C GLY A 291 10.80 -5.76 -1.60
N THR A 292 10.73 -4.51 -1.15
CA THR A 292 11.62 -3.96 -0.12
C THR A 292 11.50 -4.71 1.20
N ALA A 293 10.28 -5.12 1.58
CA ALA A 293 10.06 -5.81 2.84
C ALA A 293 10.56 -7.26 2.85
N ILE A 294 10.73 -7.87 1.67
CA ILE A 294 11.20 -9.26 1.50
C ILE A 294 12.70 -9.33 1.22
N GLU A 295 13.29 -8.31 0.58
CA GLU A 295 14.70 -8.29 0.14
C GLU A 295 15.70 -8.67 1.24
N ASN A 296 15.40 -8.27 2.49
CA ASN A 296 16.28 -8.47 3.64
C ASN A 296 15.89 -9.66 4.53
N ILE A 297 15.03 -10.56 4.05
CA ILE A 297 14.58 -11.72 4.81
C ILE A 297 15.43 -12.94 4.47
N GLU A 298 16.36 -13.27 5.38
CA GLU A 298 17.19 -14.47 5.25
C GLU A 298 16.33 -15.75 5.20
N GLY A 299 16.67 -16.64 4.27
CA GLY A 299 15.98 -17.92 4.09
C GLY A 299 14.65 -17.86 3.31
N PHE A 300 14.18 -16.67 2.91
CA PHE A 300 12.98 -16.53 2.10
C PHE A 300 13.30 -16.28 0.62
N SER A 301 12.82 -17.17 -0.26
CA SER A 301 13.23 -17.18 -1.68
C SER A 301 12.17 -16.76 -2.69
N GLN A 302 10.97 -16.36 -2.27
CA GLN A 302 9.91 -16.00 -3.23
C GLN A 302 9.98 -14.52 -3.63
N GLY A 303 9.88 -14.24 -4.93
CA GLY A 303 9.74 -12.88 -5.43
C GLY A 303 8.45 -12.19 -4.94
N ALA A 304 8.50 -10.87 -4.81
CA ALA A 304 7.41 -10.03 -4.31
C ALA A 304 6.07 -10.27 -5.02
N TYR A 305 6.08 -10.43 -6.34
CA TYR A 305 4.88 -10.69 -7.11
C TYR A 305 4.28 -12.07 -6.83
N SER A 306 5.11 -13.09 -6.58
CA SER A 306 4.64 -14.41 -6.17
C SER A 306 3.96 -14.34 -4.81
N VAL A 307 4.54 -13.63 -3.85
CA VAL A 307 3.93 -13.40 -2.53
C VAL A 307 2.59 -12.67 -2.67
N PHE A 308 2.55 -11.62 -3.50
CA PHE A 308 1.31 -10.91 -3.82
C PHE A 308 0.22 -11.85 -4.35
N LEU A 309 0.52 -12.63 -5.40
CA LEU A 309 -0.44 -13.56 -6.01
C LEU A 309 -0.95 -14.61 -5.01
N ASN A 310 -0.07 -15.16 -4.18
CA ASN A 310 -0.44 -16.13 -3.16
C ASN A 310 -1.21 -15.51 -1.99
N SER A 311 -1.07 -14.20 -1.76
CA SER A 311 -1.88 -13.44 -0.80
C SER A 311 -3.30 -13.20 -1.31
N LEU A 312 -3.52 -13.09 -2.63
CA LEU A 312 -4.82 -12.72 -3.18
C LEU A 312 -5.99 -13.55 -2.62
N PRO A 313 -5.95 -14.89 -2.57
CA PRO A 313 -7.07 -15.70 -2.07
C PRO A 313 -7.42 -15.46 -0.59
N TYR A 314 -6.49 -14.91 0.21
CA TYR A 314 -6.69 -14.58 1.63
C TYR A 314 -7.26 -13.17 1.84
N ASN A 315 -7.55 -12.40 0.79
CA ASN A 315 -8.25 -11.11 0.89
C ASN A 315 -9.75 -11.30 1.19
N PHE A 316 -10.06 -11.88 2.36
CA PHE A 316 -11.41 -12.23 2.76
C PHE A 316 -12.36 -11.02 2.75
N TYR A 317 -11.95 -9.88 3.32
CA TYR A 317 -12.82 -8.70 3.35
C TYR A 317 -13.14 -8.16 1.95
N PRO A 318 -12.17 -7.86 1.06
CA PRO A 318 -12.48 -7.40 -0.30
C PRO A 318 -13.42 -8.34 -1.07
N PHE A 319 -13.18 -9.65 -1.06
CA PHE A 319 -14.06 -10.60 -1.74
C PHE A 319 -15.47 -10.65 -1.14
N LEU A 320 -15.56 -10.67 0.19
CA LEU A 320 -16.84 -10.72 0.89
C LEU A 320 -17.60 -9.40 0.76
N ALA A 321 -16.93 -8.25 0.70
CA ALA A 321 -17.52 -6.94 0.49
C ALA A 321 -18.14 -6.83 -0.91
N LEU A 322 -17.39 -7.21 -1.96
CA LEU A 322 -17.90 -7.27 -3.33
C LEU A 322 -19.12 -8.19 -3.43
N LEU A 323 -19.04 -9.39 -2.84
CA LEU A 323 -20.18 -10.31 -2.78
C LEU A 323 -21.38 -9.68 -2.06
N PHE A 324 -21.15 -9.02 -0.92
CA PHE A 324 -22.20 -8.45 -0.10
C PHE A 324 -22.94 -7.31 -0.82
N VAL A 325 -22.22 -6.46 -1.56
CA VAL A 325 -22.82 -5.43 -2.42
C VAL A 325 -23.81 -6.06 -3.41
N PHE A 326 -23.40 -7.10 -4.14
CA PHE A 326 -24.29 -7.77 -5.09
C PHE A 326 -25.43 -8.51 -4.41
N LEU A 327 -25.19 -9.11 -3.24
CA LEU A 327 -26.23 -9.78 -2.48
C LEU A 327 -27.32 -8.80 -2.06
N VAL A 328 -26.92 -7.65 -1.53
CA VAL A 328 -27.83 -6.58 -1.10
C VAL A 328 -28.57 -6.00 -2.31
N ALA A 329 -27.85 -5.63 -3.38
CA ALA A 329 -28.45 -5.11 -4.60
C ALA A 329 -29.43 -6.10 -5.26
N TYR A 330 -29.12 -7.40 -5.22
CA TYR A 330 -29.98 -8.44 -5.78
C TYR A 330 -31.18 -8.76 -4.90
N THR A 331 -31.04 -8.79 -3.58
CA THR A 331 -32.14 -9.19 -2.69
C THR A 331 -33.06 -8.03 -2.33
N GLY A 332 -32.58 -6.79 -2.38
CA GLY A 332 -33.29 -5.60 -1.89
C GLY A 332 -33.53 -5.67 -0.38
N LEU A 333 -32.72 -6.45 0.33
CA LEU A 333 -32.76 -6.55 1.79
C LEU A 333 -31.82 -5.50 2.36
N ASP A 334 -32.38 -4.57 3.11
CA ASP A 334 -31.65 -3.50 3.77
C ASP A 334 -31.89 -3.53 5.28
N PHE A 335 -30.91 -3.07 6.05
CA PHE A 335 -31.01 -2.94 7.51
C PHE A 335 -30.31 -1.69 8.01
N GLY A 336 -30.63 -1.30 9.26
CA GLY A 336 -30.05 -0.13 9.90
C GLY A 336 -30.44 1.19 9.22
N PRO A 337 -29.57 2.21 9.25
CA PRO A 337 -29.85 3.53 8.65
C PRO A 337 -30.06 3.47 7.13
N MET A 338 -29.44 2.49 6.45
CA MET A 338 -29.62 2.32 5.00
C MET A 338 -31.06 1.93 4.65
N LEU A 339 -31.73 1.13 5.49
CA LEU A 339 -33.14 0.79 5.31
C LEU A 339 -34.01 2.05 5.37
N GLU A 340 -33.78 2.93 6.33
CA GLU A 340 -34.52 4.20 6.47
C GLU A 340 -34.34 5.09 5.24
N ALA A 341 -33.12 5.14 4.68
CA ALA A 341 -32.81 5.91 3.48
C ALA A 341 -33.49 5.34 2.22
N GLU A 342 -33.48 4.00 2.07
CA GLU A 342 -34.14 3.33 0.95
C GLU A 342 -35.67 3.42 1.05
N GLU A 343 -36.28 3.19 2.22
CA GLU A 343 -37.73 3.36 2.42
C GLU A 343 -38.18 4.78 2.08
N ARG A 344 -37.44 5.80 2.54
CA ARG A 344 -37.68 7.21 2.19
C ARG A 344 -37.67 7.41 0.68
N ALA A 345 -36.64 6.92 -0.01
CA ALA A 345 -36.50 7.10 -1.45
C ALA A 345 -37.64 6.39 -2.22
N ARG A 346 -38.04 5.18 -1.79
CA ARG A 346 -39.10 4.39 -2.44
C ARG A 346 -40.49 5.01 -2.25
N ASP A 347 -40.84 5.34 -1.02
CA ASP A 347 -42.20 5.75 -0.64
C ASP A 347 -42.49 7.20 -1.05
N THR A 348 -41.50 8.08 -0.90
CA THR A 348 -41.68 9.52 -1.11
C THR A 348 -41.08 10.02 -2.41
N GLY A 349 -40.17 9.26 -3.03
CA GLY A 349 -39.36 9.71 -4.17
C GLY A 349 -38.20 10.64 -3.78
N LYS A 350 -38.03 10.96 -2.48
CA LYS A 350 -36.91 11.77 -1.99
C LYS A 350 -35.64 10.92 -1.83
N VAL A 351 -34.78 10.97 -2.84
CA VAL A 351 -33.49 10.25 -2.86
C VAL A 351 -32.43 10.84 -1.92
N LEU A 352 -32.67 12.06 -1.42
CA LEU A 352 -31.88 12.75 -0.40
C LEU A 352 -32.72 12.98 0.87
N GLY A 353 -32.04 13.02 2.02
CA GLY A 353 -32.65 13.46 3.28
C GLY A 353 -32.97 14.96 3.26
N ASP A 354 -33.96 15.37 4.06
CA ASP A 354 -34.44 16.77 4.10
C ASP A 354 -33.37 17.75 4.63
N ASP A 355 -32.44 17.27 5.47
CA ASP A 355 -31.32 18.04 6.03
C ASP A 355 -29.97 17.71 5.37
N ALA A 356 -29.97 17.01 4.23
CA ALA A 356 -28.74 16.59 3.55
C ALA A 356 -27.93 17.80 3.07
N ASN A 357 -26.66 17.88 3.46
CA ASN A 357 -25.73 18.89 2.99
C ASN A 357 -24.88 18.33 1.87
N VAL A 358 -25.32 18.54 0.63
CA VAL A 358 -24.58 18.14 -0.56
C VAL A 358 -23.82 19.37 -1.07
N ASP A 359 -22.50 19.27 -1.18
CA ASP A 359 -21.71 20.33 -1.78
C ASP A 359 -22.09 20.49 -3.26
N GLU A 360 -22.78 21.59 -3.61
CA GLU A 360 -23.13 21.92 -5.01
C GLU A 360 -21.88 22.23 -5.87
N ALA A 361 -20.74 22.50 -5.24
CA ALA A 361 -19.45 22.74 -5.90
C ALA A 361 -18.70 21.45 -6.29
N ALA A 362 -19.35 20.28 -6.14
CA ALA A 362 -18.78 18.95 -6.36
C ALA A 362 -18.69 18.49 -7.83
N GLU A 363 -19.02 19.36 -8.79
CA GLU A 363 -18.65 19.14 -10.19
C GLU A 363 -17.16 19.51 -10.31
N GLY A 364 -16.28 18.57 -9.99
CA GLY A 364 -14.85 18.76 -10.21
C GLY A 364 -14.58 19.12 -11.68
N GLU A 365 -13.52 19.88 -11.95
CA GLU A 365 -12.93 20.00 -13.28
C GLU A 365 -12.41 18.60 -13.68
N GLU A 366 -13.33 17.74 -14.10
CA GLU A 366 -13.06 16.34 -14.41
C GLU A 366 -12.34 16.22 -15.76
N LEU A 367 -11.71 15.06 -15.97
CA LEU A 367 -11.29 14.58 -17.29
C LEU A 367 -12.52 14.26 -18.15
N GLU A 368 -13.42 15.23 -18.29
CA GLU A 368 -14.54 15.12 -19.19
C GLU A 368 -14.01 15.02 -20.61
N PRO A 369 -14.48 14.04 -21.39
CA PRO A 369 -14.11 13.96 -22.77
C PRO A 369 -14.60 15.22 -23.50
N PRO A 370 -13.88 15.70 -24.53
CA PRO A 370 -14.30 16.85 -25.33
C PRO A 370 -15.75 16.70 -25.83
N GLU A 371 -16.47 17.81 -25.97
CA GLU A 371 -17.84 17.80 -26.48
C GLU A 371 -17.95 17.03 -27.81
N GLY A 372 -18.94 16.14 -27.91
CA GLY A 372 -19.16 15.32 -29.11
C GLY A 372 -18.24 14.10 -29.24
N THR A 373 -17.45 13.78 -28.21
CA THR A 373 -16.63 12.56 -28.19
C THR A 373 -17.50 11.30 -28.27
N PRO A 374 -17.24 10.37 -29.21
CA PRO A 374 -18.00 9.13 -29.30
C PRO A 374 -17.66 8.18 -28.14
N TYR A 375 -18.68 7.72 -27.42
CA TYR A 375 -18.52 6.77 -26.32
C TYR A 375 -18.28 5.34 -26.84
N ARG A 376 -17.02 4.90 -26.83
CA ARG A 376 -16.61 3.61 -27.41
C ARG A 376 -15.86 2.79 -26.36
N ALA A 377 -16.53 1.78 -25.77
CA ALA A 377 -15.91 0.87 -24.78
C ALA A 377 -14.60 0.24 -25.26
N VAL A 378 -14.47 0.04 -26.57
CA VAL A 378 -13.27 -0.51 -27.21
C VAL A 378 -12.02 0.34 -26.91
N ASN A 379 -12.17 1.65 -26.71
CA ASN A 379 -11.09 2.57 -26.37
C ASN A 379 -10.57 2.38 -24.94
N ALA A 380 -11.34 1.74 -24.05
CA ALA A 380 -10.90 1.32 -22.72
C ALA A 380 -10.43 -0.15 -22.73
N VAL A 381 -11.24 -1.04 -23.32
CA VAL A 381 -11.01 -2.49 -23.27
C VAL A 381 -9.72 -2.91 -23.97
N ILE A 382 -9.42 -2.37 -25.16
CA ILE A 382 -8.23 -2.78 -25.91
C ILE A 382 -6.94 -2.42 -25.15
N PRO A 383 -6.71 -1.16 -24.69
CA PRO A 383 -5.52 -0.84 -23.91
C PRO A 383 -5.34 -1.69 -22.66
N ILE A 384 -6.42 -1.97 -21.93
CA ILE A 384 -6.38 -2.82 -20.72
C ILE A 384 -6.02 -4.26 -21.07
N VAL A 385 -6.61 -4.83 -22.13
CA VAL A 385 -6.28 -6.18 -22.59
C VAL A 385 -4.81 -6.26 -23.04
N VAL A 386 -4.30 -5.22 -23.69
CA VAL A 386 -2.89 -5.14 -24.09
C VAL A 386 -1.98 -5.03 -22.88
N LEU A 387 -2.34 -4.23 -21.87
CA LEU A 387 -1.63 -4.14 -20.61
C LEU A 387 -1.57 -5.51 -19.92
N VAL A 388 -2.71 -6.14 -19.65
CA VAL A 388 -2.79 -7.44 -18.97
C VAL A 388 -2.07 -8.52 -19.77
N GLY A 389 -2.31 -8.59 -21.08
CA GLY A 389 -1.64 -9.54 -21.97
C GLY A 389 -0.13 -9.31 -22.02
N GLY A 390 0.32 -8.06 -22.05
CA GLY A 390 1.73 -7.67 -22.02
C GLY A 390 2.41 -8.09 -20.72
N VAL A 391 1.76 -7.93 -19.57
CA VAL A 391 2.26 -8.42 -18.27
C VAL A 391 2.37 -9.94 -18.28
N LEU A 392 1.32 -10.66 -18.69
CA LEU A 392 1.34 -12.13 -18.71
C LEU A 392 2.41 -12.69 -19.66
N VAL A 393 2.54 -12.11 -20.85
CA VAL A 393 3.60 -12.46 -21.81
C VAL A 393 4.98 -12.11 -21.27
N GLY A 394 5.12 -10.95 -20.60
CA GLY A 394 6.37 -10.53 -19.97
C GLY A 394 6.80 -11.46 -18.83
N LEU A 395 5.88 -11.87 -17.97
CA LEU A 395 6.13 -12.84 -16.89
C LEU A 395 6.57 -14.18 -17.48
N TYR A 396 5.87 -14.67 -18.49
CA TYR A 396 6.25 -15.91 -19.17
C TYR A 396 7.64 -15.80 -19.84
N ALA A 397 7.90 -14.71 -20.57
CA ALA A 397 9.14 -14.52 -21.30
C ALA A 397 10.36 -14.41 -20.37
N THR A 398 10.25 -13.59 -19.31
CA THR A 398 11.31 -13.41 -18.32
C THR A 398 11.50 -14.65 -17.46
N GLY A 399 10.42 -15.34 -17.10
CA GLY A 399 10.47 -16.62 -16.38
C GLY A 399 11.14 -17.72 -17.18
N VAL A 400 10.79 -17.89 -18.46
CA VAL A 400 11.44 -18.87 -19.36
C VAL A 400 12.92 -18.56 -19.53
N GLN A 401 13.31 -17.29 -19.50
CA GLN A 401 14.72 -16.90 -19.53
C GLN A 401 15.46 -17.31 -18.25
N ALA A 402 14.79 -17.32 -17.10
CA ALA A 402 15.36 -17.70 -15.81
C ALA A 402 15.47 -19.22 -15.64
N VAL A 403 14.39 -19.98 -15.90
CA VAL A 403 14.32 -21.43 -15.60
C VAL A 403 14.30 -22.35 -16.82
N GLY A 404 14.19 -21.80 -18.03
CA GLY A 404 14.06 -22.56 -19.27
C GLY A 404 12.61 -22.90 -19.64
N ALA A 405 12.37 -23.18 -20.93
CA ALA A 405 11.02 -23.38 -21.47
C ALA A 405 10.37 -24.72 -21.07
N ASP A 406 11.18 -25.68 -20.62
CA ASP A 406 10.72 -27.01 -20.22
C ASP A 406 10.27 -27.06 -18.74
N ALA A 407 10.45 -25.98 -17.98
CA ALA A 407 10.03 -25.87 -16.59
C ALA A 407 8.50 -25.82 -16.46
N SER A 408 7.98 -26.11 -15.26
CA SER A 408 6.55 -26.01 -15.02
C SER A 408 6.09 -24.55 -15.05
N LEU A 409 4.81 -24.30 -15.38
CA LEU A 409 4.28 -22.94 -15.44
C LEU A 409 4.38 -22.21 -14.09
N SER A 410 4.27 -22.93 -12.98
CA SER A 410 4.46 -22.35 -11.64
C SER A 410 5.89 -21.88 -11.42
N ASP A 411 6.89 -22.65 -11.88
CA ASP A 411 8.29 -22.26 -11.72
C ASP A 411 8.63 -21.09 -12.65
N ILE A 412 8.11 -21.10 -13.88
CA ILE A 412 8.26 -20.00 -14.84
C ILE A 412 7.72 -18.69 -14.26
N ILE A 413 6.49 -18.69 -13.73
CA ILE A 413 5.89 -17.48 -13.18
C ILE A 413 6.56 -17.09 -11.85
N GLY A 414 6.96 -18.06 -11.03
CA GLY A 414 7.59 -17.84 -9.73
C GLY A 414 8.95 -17.14 -9.84
N GLU A 415 9.75 -17.50 -10.85
CA GLU A 415 11.09 -16.97 -11.11
C GLU A 415 11.10 -15.81 -12.13
N ALA A 416 9.92 -15.32 -12.53
CA ALA A 416 9.81 -14.24 -13.51
C ALA A 416 10.23 -12.88 -12.93
N ASN A 417 10.84 -12.04 -13.77
CA ASN A 417 11.07 -10.64 -13.42
C ASN A 417 9.78 -9.85 -13.62
N SER A 418 8.99 -9.73 -12.55
CA SER A 418 7.70 -9.04 -12.57
C SER A 418 7.82 -7.54 -12.87
N TYR A 419 8.89 -6.88 -12.43
CA TYR A 419 9.11 -5.46 -12.69
C TYR A 419 9.22 -5.18 -14.19
N THR A 420 10.03 -5.97 -14.89
CA THR A 420 10.20 -5.87 -16.35
C THR A 420 8.88 -6.16 -17.08
N ALA A 421 8.15 -7.18 -16.65
CA ALA A 421 6.86 -7.53 -17.24
C ALA A 421 5.83 -6.39 -17.10
N LEU A 422 5.77 -5.75 -15.92
CA LEU A 422 4.90 -4.61 -15.64
C LEU A 422 5.31 -3.36 -16.45
N MET A 423 6.61 -3.12 -16.62
CA MET A 423 7.10 -2.03 -17.49
C MET A 423 6.70 -2.22 -18.95
N TRP A 424 6.82 -3.44 -19.49
CA TRP A 424 6.43 -3.72 -20.88
C TRP A 424 4.92 -3.61 -21.07
N GLY A 425 4.14 -4.21 -20.18
CA GLY A 425 2.68 -4.15 -20.24
C GLY A 425 2.15 -2.72 -20.15
N SER A 426 2.64 -1.93 -19.19
CA SER A 426 2.21 -0.54 -18.99
C SER A 426 2.55 0.36 -20.17
N LEU A 427 3.76 0.27 -20.72
CA LEU A 427 4.15 1.02 -21.92
C LEU A 427 3.28 0.66 -23.12
N LEU A 428 3.07 -0.63 -23.39
CA LEU A 428 2.24 -1.07 -24.52
C LEU A 428 0.79 -0.62 -24.36
N GLY A 429 0.24 -0.65 -23.14
CA GLY A 429 -1.09 -0.15 -22.83
C GLY A 429 -1.24 1.34 -23.16
N VAL A 430 -0.31 2.18 -22.70
CA VAL A 430 -0.28 3.62 -23.01
C VAL A 430 -0.19 3.87 -24.52
N VAL A 431 0.74 3.19 -25.20
CA VAL A 431 0.93 3.35 -26.65
C VAL A 431 -0.34 3.00 -27.41
N VAL A 432 -1.03 1.93 -27.02
CA VAL A 432 -2.28 1.53 -27.68
C VAL A 432 -3.42 2.50 -27.35
N ALA A 433 -3.54 2.99 -26.12
CA ALA A 433 -4.50 4.03 -25.77
C ALA A 433 -4.29 5.30 -26.61
N ALA A 434 -3.05 5.77 -26.71
CA ALA A 434 -2.69 6.92 -27.53
C ALA A 434 -2.95 6.67 -29.02
N ALA A 435 -2.57 5.51 -29.55
CA ALA A 435 -2.80 5.15 -30.95
C ALA A 435 -4.28 5.09 -31.31
N LEU A 436 -5.14 4.59 -30.41
CA LEU A 436 -6.59 4.56 -30.61
C LEU A 436 -7.19 5.97 -30.56
N SER A 437 -6.77 6.82 -29.62
CA SER A 437 -7.22 8.21 -29.50
C SER A 437 -6.87 9.03 -30.75
N LEU A 438 -5.61 8.96 -31.19
CA LEU A 438 -5.10 9.68 -32.35
C LEU A 438 -5.64 9.12 -33.67
N GLY A 439 -5.63 7.79 -33.82
CA GLY A 439 -6.04 7.11 -35.04
C GLY A 439 -7.54 7.25 -35.34
N GLN A 440 -8.36 7.43 -34.31
CA GLN A 440 -9.79 7.72 -34.47
C GLN A 440 -10.08 9.22 -34.58
N GLY A 441 -9.09 10.09 -34.39
CA GLY A 441 -9.27 11.54 -34.35
C GLY A 441 -10.15 12.01 -33.20
N ILE A 442 -10.17 11.28 -32.09
CA ILE A 442 -10.93 11.65 -30.89
C ILE A 442 -10.18 12.72 -30.10
N LEU A 443 -8.88 12.49 -29.90
CA LEU A 443 -7.95 13.44 -29.30
C LEU A 443 -6.84 13.73 -30.30
N ASP A 444 -6.35 14.97 -30.31
CA ASP A 444 -5.08 15.29 -30.95
C ASP A 444 -3.88 14.94 -30.03
N LEU A 445 -2.65 15.19 -30.51
CA LEU A 445 -1.44 14.84 -29.75
C LEU A 445 -1.32 15.65 -28.45
N GLU A 446 -1.69 16.93 -28.47
CA GLU A 446 -1.61 17.81 -27.31
C GLU A 446 -2.60 17.35 -26.24
N GLN A 447 -3.85 17.13 -26.63
CA GLN A 447 -4.91 16.59 -25.78
C GLN A 447 -4.55 15.21 -25.22
N THR A 448 -3.91 14.35 -26.02
CA THR A 448 -3.48 13.02 -25.58
C THR A 448 -2.38 13.11 -24.52
N VAL A 449 -1.39 13.98 -24.72
CA VAL A 449 -0.31 14.19 -23.73
C VAL A 449 -0.85 14.84 -22.46
N GLU A 450 -1.78 15.78 -22.58
CA GLU A 450 -2.45 16.39 -21.43
C GLU A 450 -3.26 15.34 -20.66
N ALA A 451 -4.06 14.52 -21.34
CA ALA A 451 -4.80 13.41 -20.72
C ALA A 451 -3.87 12.46 -19.96
N TRP A 452 -2.75 12.10 -20.58
CA TRP A 452 -1.72 11.29 -19.98
C TRP A 452 -1.15 11.96 -18.72
N TYR A 453 -0.77 13.24 -18.82
CA TYR A 453 -0.23 14.02 -17.71
C TYR A 453 -1.18 14.12 -16.51
N GLU A 454 -2.47 14.38 -16.74
CA GLU A 454 -3.48 14.38 -15.66
C GLU A 454 -3.57 12.99 -15.00
N GLY A 455 -3.48 11.92 -15.79
CA GLY A 455 -3.37 10.56 -15.27
C GLY A 455 -2.16 10.37 -14.35
N LEU A 456 -0.97 10.89 -14.71
CA LEU A 456 0.19 10.84 -13.81
C LEU A 456 -0.03 11.64 -12.52
N LYS A 457 -0.65 12.82 -12.58
CA LYS A 457 -0.90 13.64 -11.39
C LYS A 457 -1.74 12.91 -10.36
N SER A 458 -2.74 12.15 -10.80
CA SER A 458 -3.61 11.37 -9.90
C SER A 458 -2.82 10.35 -9.06
N MET A 459 -1.71 9.83 -9.60
CA MET A 459 -0.85 8.84 -8.93
C MET A 459 0.26 9.45 -8.07
N LEU A 460 0.50 10.77 -8.16
CA LEU A 460 1.66 11.40 -7.53
C LEU A 460 1.65 11.25 -6.00
N PHE A 461 0.47 11.31 -5.38
CA PHE A 461 0.33 11.16 -3.93
C PHE A 461 0.75 9.76 -3.46
N ALA A 462 0.33 8.71 -4.16
CA ALA A 462 0.74 7.34 -3.89
C ALA A 462 2.27 7.16 -4.04
N MET A 463 2.88 7.77 -5.06
CA MET A 463 4.32 7.70 -5.29
C MET A 463 5.12 8.38 -4.16
N ILE A 464 4.65 9.51 -3.62
CA ILE A 464 5.29 10.16 -2.47
C ILE A 464 5.24 9.26 -1.23
N ILE A 465 4.09 8.64 -0.96
CA ILE A 465 3.94 7.69 0.15
C ILE A 465 4.90 6.51 -0.03
N LEU A 466 5.01 5.97 -1.26
CA LEU A 466 5.87 4.83 -1.56
C LEU A 466 7.34 5.13 -1.28
N VAL A 467 7.84 6.28 -1.75
CA VAL A 467 9.23 6.70 -1.48
C VAL A 467 9.48 6.86 0.02
N LEU A 468 8.54 7.47 0.76
CA LEU A 468 8.67 7.62 2.21
C LEU A 468 8.53 6.29 2.96
N ALA A 469 7.75 5.34 2.45
CA ALA A 469 7.62 4.01 3.00
C ALA A 469 8.90 3.20 2.83
N TRP A 470 9.54 3.26 1.65
CA TRP A 470 10.87 2.68 1.43
C TRP A 470 11.92 3.34 2.31
N SER A 471 11.89 4.66 2.43
CA SER A 471 12.76 5.39 3.35
C SER A 471 12.57 4.93 4.80
N LEU A 472 11.32 4.66 5.20
CA LEU A 472 11.00 4.11 6.52
C LEU A 472 11.48 2.66 6.67
N SER A 473 11.37 1.85 5.62
CA SER A 473 11.91 0.48 5.57
C SER A 473 13.42 0.48 5.80
N ASN A 474 14.15 1.28 5.02
CA ASN A 474 15.61 1.39 5.09
C ASN A 474 16.06 1.79 6.51
N ILE A 475 15.37 2.76 7.14
CA ILE A 475 15.76 3.15 8.50
C ILE A 475 15.41 2.07 9.54
N THR A 476 14.32 1.32 9.37
CA THR A 476 14.01 0.21 10.30
C THR A 476 14.98 -0.94 10.19
N GLU A 477 15.53 -1.17 8.98
CA GLU A 477 16.61 -2.12 8.72
C GLU A 477 17.91 -1.67 9.41
N VAL A 478 18.33 -0.40 9.19
CA VAL A 478 19.51 0.18 9.87
C VAL A 478 19.41 0.10 11.40
N LEU A 479 18.19 0.15 11.95
CA LEU A 479 17.95 0.04 13.39
C LEU A 479 17.75 -1.39 13.88
N HIS A 480 17.90 -2.41 13.02
CA HIS A 480 17.73 -3.82 13.38
C HIS A 480 16.38 -4.12 14.03
N THR A 481 15.33 -3.46 13.52
CA THR A 481 13.99 -3.50 14.14
C THR A 481 13.40 -4.91 14.13
N ALA A 482 13.66 -5.67 13.07
CA ALA A 482 13.23 -7.06 12.95
C ALA A 482 13.86 -7.93 14.05
N ASP A 483 15.17 -7.84 14.24
CA ASP A 483 15.92 -8.62 15.24
C ASP A 483 15.41 -8.36 16.66
N TYR A 484 15.07 -7.11 16.97
CA TYR A 484 14.44 -6.78 18.25
C TYR A 484 13.07 -7.44 18.41
N LEU A 485 12.23 -7.41 17.38
CA LEU A 485 10.89 -8.00 17.42
C LEU A 485 10.96 -9.52 17.64
N VAL A 486 11.89 -10.21 16.98
CA VAL A 486 12.18 -11.63 17.20
C VAL A 486 12.41 -11.89 18.69
N SER A 487 13.31 -11.12 19.31
CA SER A 487 13.73 -11.33 20.70
C SER A 487 12.63 -11.14 21.74
N VAL A 488 11.62 -10.31 21.45
CA VAL A 488 10.55 -9.97 22.41
C VAL A 488 9.27 -10.77 22.16
N LEU A 489 8.89 -11.00 20.90
CA LEU A 489 7.58 -11.52 20.54
C LEU A 489 7.57 -13.02 20.24
N GLY A 490 8.74 -13.62 20.00
CA GLY A 490 8.87 -14.99 19.53
C GLY A 490 8.26 -16.07 20.43
N GLU A 491 8.25 -15.88 21.76
CA GLU A 491 7.76 -16.89 22.71
C GLU A 491 6.27 -16.74 23.10
N TRP A 492 5.68 -15.56 22.91
CA TRP A 492 4.36 -15.23 23.50
C TRP A 492 3.23 -15.10 22.49
N LEU A 493 3.54 -15.05 21.19
CA LEU A 493 2.56 -14.75 20.14
C LEU A 493 2.28 -16.01 19.28
N PRO A 494 1.09 -16.65 19.42
CA PRO A 494 0.74 -17.77 18.56
C PRO A 494 0.72 -17.33 17.08
N PRO A 495 1.52 -17.96 16.19
CA PRO A 495 1.65 -17.51 14.79
C PRO A 495 0.32 -17.38 14.06
N GLY A 496 -0.64 -18.26 14.35
CA GLY A 496 -1.95 -18.24 13.68
C GLY A 496 -2.87 -17.06 14.02
N VAL A 497 -2.60 -16.31 15.10
CA VAL A 497 -3.39 -15.12 15.47
C VAL A 497 -2.84 -13.85 14.81
N VAL A 498 -1.57 -13.90 14.37
CA VAL A 498 -0.83 -12.74 13.83
C VAL A 498 -1.59 -12.05 12.68
N PRO A 499 -2.11 -12.76 11.65
CA PRO A 499 -2.85 -12.10 10.56
C PRO A 499 -4.06 -11.30 11.05
N ALA A 500 -4.81 -11.82 12.03
CA ALA A 500 -6.00 -11.14 12.55
C ALA A 500 -5.64 -9.86 13.34
N ILE A 501 -4.55 -9.88 14.11
CA ILE A 501 -4.04 -8.68 14.79
C ILE A 501 -3.63 -7.63 13.75
N ILE A 502 -2.92 -8.05 12.71
CA ILE A 502 -2.50 -7.18 11.61
C ILE A 502 -3.70 -6.54 10.91
N PHE A 503 -4.76 -7.31 10.64
CA PHE A 503 -5.99 -6.77 10.06
C PHE A 503 -6.54 -5.63 10.90
N VAL A 504 -6.65 -5.83 12.22
CA VAL A 504 -7.19 -4.82 13.15
C VAL A 504 -6.30 -3.59 13.24
N LEU A 505 -4.97 -3.78 13.24
CA LEU A 505 -4.02 -2.67 13.23
C LEU A 505 -4.13 -1.86 11.93
N ALA A 506 -4.15 -2.52 10.78
CA ALA A 506 -4.35 -1.89 9.48
C ALA A 506 -5.69 -1.15 9.41
N ALA A 507 -6.77 -1.79 9.86
CA ALA A 507 -8.09 -1.17 9.97
C ALA A 507 -8.08 0.11 10.83
N ALA A 508 -7.44 0.07 12.00
CA ALA A 508 -7.36 1.24 12.89
C ALA A 508 -6.54 2.37 12.28
N THR A 509 -5.40 2.06 11.65
CA THR A 509 -4.55 3.04 10.97
C THR A 509 -5.26 3.66 9.77
N ALA A 510 -5.90 2.86 8.92
CA ALA A 510 -6.65 3.36 7.76
C ALA A 510 -7.86 4.19 8.18
N PHE A 511 -8.61 3.73 9.19
CA PHE A 511 -9.73 4.50 9.73
C PHE A 511 -9.32 5.89 10.21
N ALA A 512 -8.18 6.00 10.91
CA ALA A 512 -7.74 7.27 11.47
C ALA A 512 -7.04 8.18 10.46
N THR A 513 -6.39 7.61 9.45
CA THR A 513 -5.70 8.37 8.40
C THR A 513 -6.59 8.75 7.24
N GLY A 514 -7.66 7.98 6.99
CA GLY A 514 -8.49 8.09 5.80
C GLY A 514 -7.72 7.74 4.52
N SER A 515 -6.77 6.80 4.58
CA SER A 515 -5.99 6.43 3.40
C SER A 515 -5.56 4.96 3.42
N SER A 516 -6.02 4.21 2.41
CA SER A 516 -5.59 2.85 2.15
C SER A 516 -4.09 2.79 1.80
N TRP A 517 -3.65 3.64 0.86
CA TRP A 517 -2.26 3.75 0.43
C TRP A 517 -1.32 4.00 1.61
N GLY A 518 -1.62 5.02 2.41
CA GLY A 518 -0.76 5.36 3.54
C GLY A 518 -0.61 4.26 4.57
N THR A 519 -1.69 3.53 4.84
CA THR A 519 -1.69 2.43 5.80
C THR A 519 -0.81 1.29 5.34
N MET A 520 -0.91 0.89 4.08
CA MET A 520 -0.05 -0.13 3.48
C MET A 520 1.42 0.29 3.53
N GLY A 521 1.73 1.55 3.19
CA GLY A 521 3.10 2.08 3.24
C GLY A 521 3.70 2.11 4.64
N ILE A 522 2.89 2.34 5.67
CA ILE A 522 3.36 2.28 7.06
C ILE A 522 3.57 0.83 7.51
N LEU A 523 2.64 -0.07 7.19
CA LEU A 523 2.58 -1.40 7.81
C LEU A 523 3.34 -2.49 7.06
N MET A 524 3.43 -2.46 5.73
CA MET A 524 4.09 -3.54 4.97
C MET A 524 5.56 -3.74 5.33
N PRO A 525 6.39 -2.68 5.41
CA PRO A 525 7.80 -2.83 5.81
C PRO A 525 7.99 -3.45 7.20
N LEU A 526 6.97 -3.37 8.06
CA LEU A 526 7.04 -3.85 9.45
C LEU A 526 6.48 -5.25 9.60
N VAL A 527 5.34 -5.51 8.95
CA VAL A 527 4.56 -6.72 9.13
C VAL A 527 5.31 -7.93 8.58
N ILE A 528 5.99 -7.81 7.45
CA ILE A 528 6.58 -8.97 6.79
C ILE A 528 7.80 -9.49 7.58
N PRO A 529 8.77 -8.63 7.96
CA PRO A 529 9.87 -9.07 8.82
C PRO A 529 9.38 -9.63 10.15
N LEU A 530 8.36 -8.99 10.77
CA LEU A 530 7.75 -9.47 12.00
C LEU A 530 7.13 -10.86 11.85
N VAL A 531 6.36 -11.10 10.79
CA VAL A 531 5.70 -12.39 10.58
C VAL A 531 6.73 -13.47 10.31
N TRP A 532 7.75 -13.18 9.49
CA TRP A 532 8.84 -14.13 9.24
C TRP A 532 9.59 -14.49 10.51
N ALA A 533 9.96 -13.48 11.31
CA ALA A 533 10.57 -13.65 12.62
C ALA A 533 9.76 -14.60 13.54
N VAL A 534 8.45 -14.38 13.63
CA VAL A 534 7.55 -15.23 14.42
C VAL A 534 7.51 -16.66 13.88
N LEU A 535 7.53 -16.84 12.56
CA LEU A 535 7.55 -18.16 11.93
C LEU A 535 8.86 -18.90 12.23
N VAL A 536 10.01 -18.26 12.01
CA VAL A 536 11.34 -18.85 12.25
C VAL A 536 11.48 -19.28 13.72
N GLN A 537 11.13 -18.41 14.66
CA GLN A 537 11.21 -18.73 16.09
C GLN A 537 10.36 -19.96 16.47
N ASN A 538 9.23 -20.16 15.80
CA ASN A 538 8.32 -21.27 16.05
C ASN A 538 8.63 -22.51 15.20
N GLY A 539 9.73 -22.53 14.44
CA GLY A 539 10.08 -23.62 13.51
C GLY A 539 9.07 -23.80 12.38
N MET A 540 8.44 -22.70 11.95
CA MET A 540 7.40 -22.62 10.93
C MET A 540 7.87 -21.84 9.68
N ASP A 541 9.16 -21.83 9.42
CA ASP A 541 9.84 -21.24 8.25
C ASP A 541 9.72 -22.11 6.98
N ALA A 542 9.12 -23.30 7.07
CA ALA A 542 8.87 -24.16 5.91
C ALA A 542 7.72 -23.65 5.02
N PRO A 543 7.74 -23.91 3.69
CA PRO A 543 6.70 -23.48 2.74
C PRO A 543 5.26 -23.88 3.10
N THR A 544 5.07 -24.95 3.88
CA THR A 544 3.75 -25.37 4.38
C THR A 544 3.07 -24.33 5.28
N HIS A 545 3.85 -23.44 5.88
CA HIS A 545 3.38 -22.41 6.81
C HIS A 545 3.29 -21.01 6.19
N TYR A 546 3.68 -20.86 4.92
CA TYR A 546 3.63 -19.56 4.23
C TYR A 546 2.21 -18.98 4.12
N HIS A 547 1.18 -19.80 4.31
CA HIS A 547 -0.20 -19.32 4.44
C HIS A 547 -0.38 -18.22 5.51
N ILE A 548 0.42 -18.23 6.59
CA ILE A 548 0.39 -17.18 7.63
C ILE A 548 0.98 -15.87 7.08
N LEU A 549 2.09 -15.95 6.33
CA LEU A 549 2.70 -14.79 5.67
C LEU A 549 1.77 -14.22 4.60
N TYR A 550 1.24 -15.07 3.72
CA TYR A 550 0.28 -14.67 2.69
C TYR A 550 -0.97 -14.04 3.31
N SER A 551 -1.54 -14.66 4.35
CA SER A 551 -2.69 -14.09 5.05
C SER A 551 -2.36 -12.78 5.75
N SER A 552 -1.13 -12.60 6.26
CA SER A 552 -0.70 -11.36 6.91
C SER A 552 -0.57 -10.20 5.93
N VAL A 553 0.02 -10.47 4.75
CA VAL A 553 0.04 -9.53 3.63
C VAL A 553 -1.38 -9.10 3.27
N SER A 554 -2.27 -10.07 3.03
CA SER A 554 -3.67 -9.78 2.71
C SER A 554 -4.39 -9.04 3.83
N CYS A 555 -4.02 -9.26 5.09
CA CYS A 555 -4.64 -8.55 6.21
C CYS A 555 -4.22 -7.08 6.28
N VAL A 556 -3.01 -6.71 5.84
CA VAL A 556 -2.68 -5.30 5.66
C VAL A 556 -3.49 -4.71 4.51
N LEU A 557 -3.59 -5.41 3.37
CA LEU A 557 -4.35 -4.91 2.22
C LEU A 557 -5.84 -4.76 2.58
N ALA A 558 -6.46 -5.83 3.05
CA ALA A 558 -7.86 -5.91 3.42
C ALA A 558 -8.22 -5.02 4.61
N GLY A 559 -7.36 -4.93 5.63
CA GLY A 559 -7.55 -4.03 6.76
C GLY A 559 -7.44 -2.57 6.35
N SER A 560 -6.54 -2.23 5.42
CA SER A 560 -6.44 -0.87 4.88
C SER A 560 -7.74 -0.46 4.19
N VAL A 561 -8.26 -1.29 3.28
CA VAL A 561 -9.54 -1.03 2.58
C VAL A 561 -10.72 -0.99 3.54
N TRP A 562 -10.75 -1.88 4.54
CA TRP A 562 -11.82 -1.90 5.53
C TRP A 562 -11.86 -0.62 6.37
N GLY A 563 -10.70 -0.18 6.86
CA GLY A 563 -10.60 1.04 7.66
C GLY A 563 -10.98 2.27 6.85
N ASP A 564 -10.60 2.28 5.57
CA ASP A 564 -10.94 3.32 4.59
C ASP A 564 -12.46 3.46 4.43
N HIS A 565 -13.19 2.38 4.13
CA HIS A 565 -14.67 2.37 4.05
C HIS A 565 -15.36 2.88 5.32
N CYS A 566 -14.75 2.67 6.48
CA CYS A 566 -15.36 3.07 7.74
C CYS A 566 -15.06 4.54 8.07
N SER A 567 -14.09 5.18 7.41
CA SER A 567 -13.55 6.47 7.81
C SER A 567 -14.32 7.66 7.23
N PRO A 568 -14.79 8.61 8.06
CA PRO A 568 -15.40 9.86 7.60
C PRO A 568 -14.42 10.87 7.00
N ILE A 569 -13.16 10.50 6.81
CA ILE A 569 -12.13 11.37 6.21
C ILE A 569 -11.37 10.65 5.11
N SER A 570 -11.83 9.46 4.72
CA SER A 570 -11.26 8.67 3.65
C SER A 570 -11.43 9.38 2.31
N ASP A 571 -10.36 9.39 1.50
CA ASP A 571 -10.39 9.94 0.16
C ASP A 571 -11.42 9.23 -0.73
N THR A 572 -11.41 7.89 -0.77
CA THR A 572 -12.37 7.07 -1.52
C THR A 572 -13.80 7.23 -1.00
N THR A 573 -14.00 7.32 0.31
CA THR A 573 -15.32 7.53 0.92
C THR A 573 -15.87 8.93 0.61
N ILE A 574 -15.01 9.97 0.66
CA ILE A 574 -15.36 11.34 0.26
C ILE A 574 -15.72 11.36 -1.22
N LEU A 575 -14.85 10.85 -2.10
CA LEU A 575 -15.07 10.84 -3.54
C LEU A 575 -16.34 10.08 -3.93
N SER A 576 -16.61 8.93 -3.30
CA SER A 576 -17.82 8.16 -3.55
C SER A 576 -19.09 8.92 -3.16
N SER A 577 -19.09 9.58 -2.00
CA SER A 577 -20.23 10.39 -1.57
C SER A 577 -20.45 11.62 -2.47
N MET A 578 -19.36 12.28 -2.87
CA MET A 578 -19.38 13.45 -3.76
C MET A 578 -19.85 13.08 -5.17
N ALA A 579 -19.30 12.02 -5.75
CA ALA A 579 -19.69 11.51 -7.08
C ALA A 579 -21.11 10.96 -7.11
N SER A 580 -21.61 10.48 -5.98
CA SER A 580 -23.01 10.04 -5.85
C SER A 580 -23.97 11.18 -5.51
N GLY A 581 -23.45 12.38 -5.21
CA GLY A 581 -24.26 13.53 -4.79
C GLY A 581 -24.97 13.31 -3.46
N CYS A 582 -24.35 12.54 -2.56
CA CYS A 582 -24.84 12.17 -1.23
C CYS A 582 -24.19 13.07 -0.17
N ASP A 583 -24.92 13.35 0.91
CA ASP A 583 -24.30 13.91 2.11
C ASP A 583 -23.23 12.93 2.64
N HIS A 584 -22.03 13.44 2.85
CA HIS A 584 -20.88 12.61 3.20
C HIS A 584 -21.08 11.87 4.54
N ILE A 585 -21.68 12.53 5.53
CA ILE A 585 -21.88 11.94 6.86
C ILE A 585 -22.99 10.88 6.82
N GLU A 586 -24.05 11.10 6.03
CA GLU A 586 -25.09 10.09 5.83
C GLU A 586 -24.56 8.86 5.06
N HIS A 587 -23.67 9.04 4.06
CA HIS A 587 -22.97 7.91 3.42
C HIS A 587 -22.21 7.07 4.46
N VAL A 588 -21.35 7.71 5.26
CA VAL A 588 -20.56 7.01 6.28
C VAL A 588 -21.46 6.30 7.30
N ARG A 589 -22.53 6.97 7.76
CA ARG A 589 -23.47 6.42 8.74
C ARG A 589 -24.22 5.20 8.22
N THR A 590 -24.65 5.21 6.95
CA THR A 590 -25.42 4.12 6.34
C THR A 590 -24.53 2.94 5.91
N GLN A 591 -23.29 3.21 5.48
CA GLN A 591 -22.29 2.20 5.11
C GLN A 591 -21.72 1.44 6.31
N LEU A 592 -21.48 2.11 7.44
CA LEU A 592 -20.75 1.55 8.57
C LEU A 592 -21.31 0.21 9.10
N PRO A 593 -22.63 0.01 9.28
CA PRO A 593 -23.17 -1.29 9.72
C PRO A 593 -22.87 -2.43 8.72
N TYR A 594 -22.82 -2.14 7.43
CA TYR A 594 -22.55 -3.11 6.37
C TYR A 594 -21.07 -3.49 6.42
N ALA A 595 -20.19 -2.49 6.44
CA ALA A 595 -18.74 -2.70 6.54
C ALA A 595 -18.35 -3.46 7.83
N LEU A 596 -18.93 -3.12 8.99
CA LEU A 596 -18.68 -3.81 10.26
C LEU A 596 -19.11 -5.29 10.20
N THR A 597 -20.26 -5.56 9.58
CA THR A 597 -20.77 -6.93 9.43
C THR A 597 -19.81 -7.76 8.59
N VAL A 598 -19.42 -7.26 7.41
CA VAL A 598 -18.51 -7.98 6.50
C VAL A 598 -17.12 -8.13 7.11
N GLY A 599 -16.57 -7.09 7.73
CA GLY A 599 -15.27 -7.13 8.40
C GLY A 599 -15.22 -8.13 9.55
N THR A 600 -16.27 -8.15 10.39
CA THR A 600 -16.36 -9.11 11.51
C THR A 600 -16.40 -10.55 11.01
N VAL A 601 -17.17 -10.82 9.95
CA VAL A 601 -17.21 -12.15 9.33
C VAL A 601 -15.87 -12.52 8.71
N ALA A 602 -15.23 -11.59 7.99
CA ALA A 602 -13.92 -11.79 7.39
C ALA A 602 -12.85 -12.14 8.44
N ILE A 603 -12.81 -11.44 9.58
CA ILE A 603 -11.86 -11.72 10.65
C ILE A 603 -12.15 -13.07 11.31
N LEU A 604 -13.37 -13.28 11.81
CA LEU A 604 -13.70 -14.43 12.66
C LEU A 604 -13.78 -15.76 11.90
N PHE A 605 -14.24 -15.73 10.65
CA PHE A 605 -14.49 -16.94 9.86
C PHE A 605 -13.59 -17.06 8.61
N GLY A 606 -12.83 -16.01 8.27
CA GLY A 606 -11.84 -16.04 7.20
C GLY A 606 -10.41 -16.05 7.74
N THR A 607 -9.93 -14.87 8.15
CA THR A 607 -8.54 -14.62 8.54
C THR A 607 -8.09 -15.46 9.73
N LEU A 608 -8.83 -15.45 10.85
CA LEU A 608 -8.38 -16.11 12.07
C LEU A 608 -8.26 -17.63 11.88
N PRO A 609 -9.25 -18.35 11.31
CA PRO A 609 -9.07 -19.77 11.07
C PRO A 609 -8.04 -20.06 9.96
N ALA A 610 -7.88 -19.18 8.97
CA ALA A 610 -6.86 -19.33 7.93
C ALA A 610 -5.44 -19.27 8.52
N GLY A 611 -5.19 -18.43 9.52
CA GLY A 611 -3.92 -18.40 10.26
C GLY A 611 -3.63 -19.70 11.01
N PHE A 612 -4.65 -20.48 11.37
CA PHE A 612 -4.50 -21.82 11.95
C PHE A 612 -4.52 -22.96 10.91
N GLY A 613 -4.35 -22.65 9.62
CA GLY A 613 -4.22 -23.62 8.54
C GLY A 613 -5.53 -24.00 7.85
N MET A 614 -6.65 -23.30 8.10
CA MET A 614 -7.86 -23.48 7.30
C MET A 614 -7.63 -23.01 5.86
N HIS A 615 -7.99 -23.83 4.89
CA HIS A 615 -7.90 -23.44 3.48
C HIS A 615 -8.78 -22.22 3.18
N TRP A 616 -8.23 -21.21 2.50
CA TRP A 616 -8.89 -19.93 2.21
C TRP A 616 -10.27 -20.08 1.56
N SER A 617 -10.45 -21.08 0.67
CA SER A 617 -11.73 -21.28 -0.01
C SER A 617 -12.86 -21.63 0.95
N ILE A 618 -12.56 -22.34 2.04
CA ILE A 618 -13.55 -22.69 3.07
C ILE A 618 -13.99 -21.42 3.80
N GLY A 619 -13.04 -20.54 4.15
CA GLY A 619 -13.34 -19.27 4.80
C GLY A 619 -14.22 -18.36 3.95
N LEU A 620 -13.94 -18.27 2.64
CA LEU A 620 -14.77 -17.51 1.71
C LEU A 620 -16.20 -18.09 1.58
N ILE A 621 -16.34 -19.42 1.45
CA ILE A 621 -17.66 -20.06 1.34
C ILE A 621 -18.46 -19.90 2.63
N VAL A 622 -17.84 -20.14 3.79
CA VAL A 622 -18.48 -19.97 5.10
C VAL A 622 -18.87 -18.50 5.30
N GLY A 623 -17.98 -17.56 5.00
CA GLY A 623 -18.27 -16.14 5.06
C GLY A 623 -19.44 -15.73 4.17
N ALA A 624 -19.48 -16.22 2.93
CA ALA A 624 -20.58 -15.98 2.00
C ALA A 624 -21.93 -16.50 2.53
N ILE A 625 -21.96 -17.72 3.05
CA ILE A 625 -23.17 -18.33 3.63
C ILE A 625 -23.62 -17.54 4.87
N LEU A 626 -22.70 -17.15 5.74
CA LEU A 626 -23.01 -16.39 6.95
C LEU A 626 -23.56 -14.99 6.61
N LEU A 627 -22.96 -14.29 5.65
CA LEU A 627 -23.47 -12.99 5.19
C LEU A 627 -24.85 -13.12 4.53
N GLY A 628 -25.04 -14.15 3.70
CA GLY A 628 -26.35 -14.49 3.13
C GLY A 628 -27.42 -14.76 4.18
N GLY A 629 -27.09 -15.61 5.15
CA GLY A 629 -27.99 -15.96 6.25
C GLY A 629 -28.29 -14.77 7.16
N LEU A 630 -27.27 -13.99 7.50
CA LEU A 630 -27.42 -12.79 8.34
C LEU A 630 -28.30 -11.77 7.63
N LEU A 631 -28.02 -11.44 6.37
CA LEU A 631 -28.85 -10.52 5.59
C LEU A 631 -30.30 -10.98 5.51
N TRP A 632 -30.55 -12.28 5.32
CA TRP A 632 -31.90 -12.82 5.29
C TRP A 632 -32.62 -12.76 6.65
N THR A 633 -31.86 -12.83 7.76
CA THR A 633 -32.43 -12.79 9.12
C THR A 633 -32.71 -11.39 9.65
N ILE A 634 -31.85 -10.42 9.33
CA ILE A 634 -31.96 -9.04 9.86
C ILE A 634 -32.46 -8.04 8.82
N GLY A 635 -32.34 -8.37 7.54
CA GLY A 635 -32.70 -7.48 6.44
C GLY A 635 -34.21 -7.41 6.25
N THR A 636 -34.70 -6.21 6.01
CA THR A 636 -36.09 -5.94 5.65
C THR A 636 -36.17 -5.73 4.14
N PRO A 637 -37.13 -6.38 3.45
CA PRO A 637 -37.28 -6.20 2.00
C PRO A 637 -37.84 -4.82 1.68
N VAL A 638 -37.15 -4.14 0.76
CA VAL A 638 -37.57 -2.86 0.19
C VAL A 638 -38.20 -3.13 -1.19
N GLU A 639 -39.37 -2.53 -1.46
CA GLU A 639 -40.07 -2.75 -2.74
C GLU A 639 -39.26 -2.25 -3.95
N THR A 640 -39.33 -2.99 -5.05
CA THR A 640 -38.65 -2.59 -6.29
C THR A 640 -39.43 -1.48 -7.00
N ALA A 641 -38.84 -0.29 -7.12
CA ALA A 641 -39.37 0.78 -7.95
C ALA A 641 -39.01 0.58 -9.43
N SER A 642 -39.96 0.90 -10.32
CA SER A 642 -39.78 1.01 -11.78
C SER A 642 -40.05 2.46 -12.21
N PRO A 643 -39.45 2.94 -13.32
CA PRO A 643 -39.67 4.30 -13.79
C PRO A 643 -41.17 4.57 -14.04
N SER A 644 -41.64 5.76 -13.65
CA SER A 644 -43.03 6.16 -13.87
C SER A 644 -43.30 6.29 -15.38
N ARG A 645 -44.54 6.01 -15.83
CA ARG A 645 -44.92 6.10 -17.26
C ARG A 645 -44.60 7.45 -17.93
N GLU A 646 -44.49 8.55 -17.18
CA GLU A 646 -44.11 9.88 -17.70
C GLU A 646 -42.61 10.04 -17.97
N THR A 647 -41.74 9.22 -17.37
CA THR A 647 -40.27 9.30 -17.55
C THR A 647 -39.73 8.35 -18.61
N ALA A 648 -40.50 7.33 -18.99
CA ALA A 648 -40.13 6.37 -20.04
C ALA A 648 -40.09 6.98 -21.46
N ASP A 649 -40.82 8.09 -21.68
CA ASP A 649 -40.83 8.77 -22.98
C ASP A 649 -39.59 9.67 -23.21
N ALA A 650 -38.86 10.05 -22.15
CA ALA A 650 -37.63 10.84 -22.25
C ALA A 650 -36.39 10.01 -22.62
N THR A 651 -36.45 8.67 -22.47
CA THR A 651 -35.34 7.74 -22.77
C THR A 651 -35.15 7.42 -24.26
N VAL A 652 -35.99 7.94 -25.15
CA VAL A 652 -35.82 7.77 -26.60
C VAL A 652 -34.96 8.89 -27.21
N GLU A 653 -34.64 9.95 -26.45
CA GLU A 653 -33.94 11.14 -26.94
C GLU A 653 -32.58 11.46 -26.28
N MET A 654 -32.11 10.66 -25.31
CA MET A 654 -30.71 10.65 -24.83
C MET A 654 -30.00 9.43 -25.35
#